data_AF-A0A5Q2VG87-F1
#
_entry.id   AF-A0A5Q2VG87-F1
#
_cell.length_a   1.000
_cell.length_b   1.000
_cell.length_c   1.000
_cell.angle_alpha   90.00
_cell.angle_beta   90.00
_cell.angle_gamma   90.00
#
_symmetry.space_group_name_H-M   'P 1'
#
loop_
_entity.id
_entity.type
_entity.pdbx_description
1 polymer ?
#
loop_
_entity_poly.entity_id
_entity_poly.type
_entity_poly.pdbx_seq_one_letter_code
_entity_poly.pdbx_strand_id
1 'polypeptide(L)'
;MSEIKETDLAWVPPPFPAQGRLPSKALRVGQNCHQQNSAERLYRQELCLAAGRRVEPPCCKTLHISLFFDGTGNNLNNDLLLSDPKHPTNIARLFRATIGDGTAGGVINTSKVPMDTASDSGGKYFKFYIPGVGTPFPEVNDLDYSMMGLVGATKGEERINWALLRIIDVLMRVSKDKENNSIKLSEGASRKSIGKMGTSWNRLWFGGSHNRYEEFSRLLNDLAPQLKPLITQPEPGKPKLLGIKLYVYGFSRGAAAARAFVRWLSELLPPPAAEGENPPQCLQIGELQLPISVGFLGLLDTVASVGVAHVVPIAEGHMSWADDTMELPSDETYSGLIKKCVHLVSGHEQRLCFPLDSVRRGNGKYPPYATEVVYPGMHSDLGGGYPPGDQGKANGKDDALLLSQIPLNDMYAAAFSAGAPLKVPQDSLPNDFKSDFWRKMPLDLLDEFFIDEVLVNRFNAWRDLTLNLTTPADISTDEAANYDPPRASGSLETVVDNQIAWITAWRIDRYAKGTLVEQRFYKDASVKEALPAARKAAEEVRDKKQQEVIKARQEQMANQPVDQMDDLVLQPGVKDFDPDMAQPQLFEAAKEFGKDYHDGYRIPENLAQAVLDTVLQPMIFVLNTDDEPQEYRRMKADGDARVAILFPAAGEASNAEQPAGLVRALFDDQVHDSRAWFMHAVLSSREMWGGYFRYRMIYFSDQCNKSLSPLVIAGNLVGFATLTTGVVLSFKQKSLSGKLVGLAATGAVRSLQVEVLDRLTGLPLPELPGGEQLRAFTTEPGVVVALQKAAVAEQQLTRAKSALPASWFEQVQAAIA
;
A
#
# COMPACT_ATOMS: atom_id res chain seq x y z
N MET A 1 22.73 15.94 -18.54
CA MET A 1 21.99 14.69 -18.29
C MET A 1 21.10 14.43 -19.49
N SER A 2 20.92 13.17 -19.89
CA SER A 2 20.05 12.83 -21.01
C SER A 2 18.61 13.17 -20.62
N GLU A 3 17.99 14.12 -21.31
CA GLU A 3 16.52 14.28 -21.28
C GLU A 3 15.88 12.90 -21.39
N ILE A 4 14.91 12.59 -20.53
CA ILE A 4 14.08 11.40 -20.70
C ILE A 4 13.36 11.57 -22.04
N LYS A 5 13.86 10.90 -23.08
CA LYS A 5 13.37 11.08 -24.45
C LYS A 5 12.01 10.43 -24.68
N GLU A 6 11.64 9.45 -23.86
CA GLU A 6 10.43 8.66 -24.01
C GLU A 6 9.99 8.10 -22.65
N THR A 7 8.69 8.27 -22.33
CA THR A 7 8.07 7.75 -21.11
C THR A 7 7.07 6.67 -21.50
N ASP A 8 7.15 5.50 -20.86
CA ASP A 8 6.23 4.42 -21.13
C ASP A 8 4.79 4.85 -20.79
N LEU A 9 3.87 4.48 -21.70
CA LEU A 9 2.42 4.61 -21.47
C LEU A 9 2.00 3.82 -20.23
N ALA A 10 0.91 4.22 -19.58
CA ALA A 10 0.29 3.40 -18.54
C ALA A 10 -0.65 2.37 -19.15
N TRP A 11 -1.41 1.67 -18.31
CA TRP A 11 -2.52 0.82 -18.71
C TRP A 11 -3.83 1.36 -18.16
N VAL A 12 -4.92 0.89 -18.76
CA VAL A 12 -6.29 1.18 -18.33
C VAL A 12 -7.08 -0.12 -18.26
N PRO A 13 -8.15 -0.20 -17.45
CA PRO A 13 -8.84 -1.46 -17.27
C PRO A 13 -9.49 -1.97 -18.57
N PRO A 14 -9.55 -3.30 -18.78
CA PRO A 14 -10.36 -3.89 -19.83
C PRO A 14 -11.86 -3.76 -19.49
N PRO A 15 -12.77 -4.04 -20.44
CA PRO A 15 -14.20 -4.05 -20.16
C PRO A 15 -14.52 -5.01 -19.01
N PHE A 16 -15.37 -4.58 -18.10
CA PHE A 16 -15.77 -5.42 -16.98
C PHE A 16 -17.01 -6.26 -17.35
N PRO A 17 -16.96 -7.59 -17.20
CA PRO A 17 -18.07 -8.48 -17.55
C PRO A 17 -19.20 -8.42 -16.50
N ALA A 18 -20.46 -8.46 -16.94
CA ALA A 18 -21.63 -8.44 -16.06
C ALA A 18 -21.64 -9.60 -15.03
N GLN A 19 -21.11 -10.76 -15.43
CA GLN A 19 -21.00 -11.95 -14.57
C GLN A 19 -19.82 -11.93 -13.58
N GLY A 20 -19.02 -10.86 -13.56
CA GLY A 20 -17.78 -10.80 -12.79
C GLY A 20 -16.66 -11.66 -13.38
N ARG A 21 -15.53 -11.77 -12.65
CA ARG A 21 -14.31 -12.43 -13.15
C ARG A 21 -13.94 -13.74 -12.48
N LEU A 22 -14.77 -14.27 -11.59
CA LEU A 22 -14.53 -15.58 -11.01
C LEU A 22 -14.57 -16.66 -12.11
N PRO A 23 -13.69 -17.68 -12.06
CA PRO A 23 -13.64 -18.71 -13.08
C PRO A 23 -14.94 -19.53 -13.05
N SER A 24 -15.53 -19.72 -14.23
CA SER A 24 -16.75 -20.52 -14.43
C SER A 24 -16.48 -21.87 -15.11
N LYS A 25 -15.25 -22.11 -15.61
CA LYS A 25 -14.88 -23.33 -16.34
C LYS A 25 -13.75 -24.12 -15.67
N ALA A 26 -13.93 -25.44 -15.62
CA ALA A 26 -12.94 -26.40 -15.12
C ALA A 26 -11.57 -26.30 -15.80
N LEU A 27 -11.53 -25.93 -17.10
CA LEU A 27 -10.27 -25.76 -17.82
C LEU A 27 -9.37 -24.69 -17.18
N ARG A 28 -9.95 -23.55 -16.76
CA ARG A 28 -9.20 -22.44 -16.14
C ARG A 28 -8.62 -22.85 -14.79
N VAL A 29 -9.42 -23.57 -14.00
CA VAL A 29 -8.98 -24.14 -12.73
C VAL A 29 -7.85 -25.16 -12.93
N GLY A 30 -7.98 -26.03 -13.94
CA GLY A 30 -6.94 -26.98 -14.32
C GLY A 30 -5.63 -26.29 -14.75
N GLN A 31 -5.71 -25.20 -15.52
CA GLN A 31 -4.55 -24.40 -15.92
C GLN A 31 -3.85 -23.75 -14.72
N ASN A 32 -4.61 -23.17 -13.78
CA ASN A 32 -4.07 -22.62 -12.55
C ASN A 32 -3.36 -23.69 -11.71
N CYS A 33 -3.98 -24.86 -11.50
CA CYS A 33 -3.36 -26.00 -10.81
C CYS A 33 -2.10 -26.52 -11.53
N HIS A 34 -2.08 -26.48 -12.86
CA HIS A 34 -0.93 -26.88 -13.67
C HIS A 34 0.25 -25.91 -13.52
N GLN A 35 -0.01 -24.61 -13.41
CA GLN A 35 1.01 -23.60 -13.09
C GLN A 35 1.53 -23.73 -11.66
N GLN A 36 0.65 -24.02 -10.69
CA GLN A 36 1.08 -24.28 -9.31
C GLN A 36 2.10 -25.42 -9.27
N ASN A 37 1.78 -26.53 -9.94
CA ASN A 37 2.61 -27.73 -9.99
C ASN A 37 3.77 -27.66 -11.01
N SER A 38 4.14 -26.47 -11.50
CA SER A 38 5.12 -26.36 -12.60
C SER A 38 6.50 -26.92 -12.24
N ALA A 39 6.96 -26.74 -11.00
CA ALA A 39 8.26 -27.23 -10.55
C ALA A 39 8.24 -28.75 -10.34
N GLU A 40 7.18 -29.31 -9.74
CA GLU A 40 7.00 -30.76 -9.62
C GLU A 40 6.96 -31.43 -11.00
N ARG A 41 6.33 -30.78 -11.99
CA ARG A 41 6.27 -31.27 -13.37
C ARG A 41 7.62 -31.23 -14.07
N LEU A 42 8.38 -30.15 -13.92
CA LEU A 42 9.75 -30.05 -14.45
C LEU A 42 10.65 -31.12 -13.82
N TYR A 43 10.58 -31.28 -12.51
CA TYR A 43 11.36 -32.31 -11.82
C TYR A 43 11.00 -33.73 -12.28
N ARG A 44 9.69 -34.03 -12.45
CA ARG A 44 9.26 -35.31 -13.05
C ARG A 44 9.81 -35.48 -14.47
N GLN A 45 9.84 -34.42 -15.27
CA GLN A 45 10.36 -34.46 -16.63
C GLN A 45 11.86 -34.78 -16.65
N GLU A 46 12.65 -34.16 -15.77
CA GLU A 46 14.08 -34.48 -15.59
C GLU A 46 14.29 -35.95 -15.24
N LEU A 47 13.49 -36.49 -14.31
CA LEU A 47 13.54 -37.91 -13.96
C LEU A 47 13.15 -38.82 -15.13
N CYS A 48 12.15 -38.44 -15.93
CA CYS A 48 11.77 -39.20 -17.12
C CYS A 48 12.90 -39.24 -18.16
N LEU A 49 13.55 -38.10 -18.38
CA LEU A 49 14.68 -37.99 -19.32
C LEU A 49 15.87 -38.83 -18.82
N ALA A 50 16.22 -38.73 -17.54
CA ALA A 50 17.30 -39.52 -16.94
C ALA A 50 17.02 -41.03 -16.98
N ALA A 51 15.76 -41.45 -16.84
CA ALA A 51 15.37 -42.86 -16.89
C ALA A 51 15.13 -43.39 -18.31
N GLY A 52 15.13 -42.54 -19.34
CA GLY A 52 14.77 -42.91 -20.71
C GLY A 52 13.33 -43.41 -20.89
N ARG A 53 12.44 -43.15 -19.91
CA ARG A 53 11.05 -43.60 -19.91
C ARG A 53 10.19 -42.71 -19.02
N ARG A 54 8.86 -42.77 -19.19
CA ARG A 54 7.94 -42.10 -18.27
C ARG A 54 8.03 -42.75 -16.88
N VAL A 55 8.30 -41.95 -15.86
CA VAL A 55 8.28 -42.38 -14.46
C VAL A 55 6.98 -41.94 -13.77
N GLU A 56 6.63 -42.62 -12.68
CA GLU A 56 5.54 -42.19 -11.80
C GLU A 56 5.82 -40.80 -11.22
N PRO A 57 4.78 -40.02 -10.87
CA PRO A 57 4.96 -38.76 -10.17
C PRO A 57 5.80 -38.95 -8.90
N PRO A 58 6.95 -38.26 -8.77
CA PRO A 58 7.77 -38.37 -7.57
C PRO A 58 7.06 -37.74 -6.37
N CYS A 59 7.37 -38.20 -5.16
CA CYS A 59 6.96 -37.54 -3.93
C CYS A 59 7.76 -36.24 -3.78
N CYS A 60 7.24 -35.13 -4.28
CA CYS A 60 7.87 -33.82 -4.21
C CYS A 60 6.84 -32.70 -4.06
N LYS A 61 7.24 -31.57 -3.50
CA LYS A 61 6.39 -30.37 -3.38
C LYS A 61 7.16 -29.07 -3.48
N THR A 62 6.51 -28.07 -4.06
CA THR A 62 6.84 -26.65 -3.95
C THR A 62 5.94 -26.00 -2.92
N LEU A 63 6.49 -25.16 -2.06
CA LEU A 63 5.72 -24.42 -1.05
C LEU A 63 5.15 -23.16 -1.69
N HIS A 64 3.86 -22.91 -1.48
CA HIS A 64 3.15 -21.72 -1.94
C HIS A 64 2.81 -20.89 -0.71
N ILE A 65 3.40 -19.71 -0.58
CA ILE A 65 3.20 -18.82 0.57
C ILE A 65 2.57 -17.53 0.09
N SER A 66 1.40 -17.20 0.62
CA SER A 66 0.68 -15.98 0.27
C SER A 66 0.71 -14.99 1.44
N LEU A 67 1.10 -13.73 1.17
CA LEU A 67 1.26 -12.69 2.17
C LEU A 67 0.36 -11.50 1.83
N PHE A 68 -0.42 -11.03 2.81
CA PHE A 68 -1.47 -10.02 2.61
C PHE A 68 -1.25 -8.84 3.55
N PHE A 69 -0.69 -7.75 3.04
CA PHE A 69 -0.41 -6.52 3.78
C PHE A 69 -1.56 -5.54 3.64
N ASP A 70 -2.37 -5.37 4.68
CA ASP A 70 -3.54 -4.50 4.60
C ASP A 70 -3.19 -3.01 4.67
N GLY A 71 -4.11 -2.16 4.23
CA GLY A 71 -3.92 -0.71 4.21
C GLY A 71 -3.97 -0.07 5.59
N THR A 72 -3.35 1.10 5.74
CA THR A 72 -3.37 1.90 6.98
C THR A 72 -4.77 2.00 7.58
N GLY A 73 -4.90 1.75 8.88
CA GLY A 73 -6.19 1.83 9.58
C GLY A 73 -7.15 0.65 9.35
N ASN A 74 -6.79 -0.32 8.49
CA ASN A 74 -7.60 -1.50 8.21
C ASN A 74 -7.11 -2.74 8.96
N ASN A 75 -8.06 -3.53 9.44
CA ASN A 75 -7.82 -4.69 10.27
C ASN A 75 -8.97 -5.70 10.14
N LEU A 76 -8.67 -6.89 9.62
CA LEU A 76 -9.63 -7.97 9.40
C LEU A 76 -10.47 -8.29 10.64
N ASN A 77 -9.87 -8.29 11.83
CA ASN A 77 -10.60 -8.57 13.07
C ASN A 77 -11.69 -7.51 13.30
N ASN A 78 -11.36 -6.23 13.13
CA ASN A 78 -12.33 -5.16 13.27
C ASN A 78 -13.35 -5.18 12.11
N ASP A 79 -12.86 -5.10 10.88
CA ASP A 79 -13.65 -4.76 9.71
C ASP A 79 -14.58 -5.88 9.24
N LEU A 80 -14.26 -7.14 9.58
CA LEU A 80 -15.08 -8.30 9.27
C LEU A 80 -15.86 -8.86 10.46
N LEU A 81 -15.26 -8.87 11.67
CA LEU A 81 -15.81 -9.60 12.81
C LEU A 81 -16.51 -8.72 13.85
N LEU A 82 -16.13 -7.43 13.94
CA LEU A 82 -16.62 -6.52 14.98
C LEU A 82 -17.48 -5.38 14.43
N SER A 83 -17.22 -4.91 13.21
CA SER A 83 -17.98 -3.84 12.55
C SER A 83 -19.32 -4.34 12.00
N ASP A 84 -20.33 -3.47 12.08
CA ASP A 84 -21.64 -3.62 11.46
C ASP A 84 -22.10 -2.26 10.88
N PRO A 85 -22.25 -2.11 9.56
CA PRO A 85 -22.00 -3.13 8.52
C PRO A 85 -20.52 -3.55 8.44
N LYS A 86 -20.28 -4.76 7.92
CA LYS A 86 -18.93 -5.24 7.63
C LYS A 86 -18.34 -4.44 6.47
N HIS A 87 -17.03 -4.23 6.50
CA HIS A 87 -16.33 -3.47 5.46
C HIS A 87 -14.87 -3.94 5.27
N PRO A 88 -14.62 -5.25 5.04
CA PRO A 88 -13.26 -5.74 4.81
C PRO A 88 -12.69 -5.15 3.52
N THR A 89 -11.38 -4.89 3.53
CA THR A 89 -10.63 -4.47 2.33
C THR A 89 -10.54 -5.59 1.30
N ASN A 90 -10.13 -5.25 0.08
CA ASN A 90 -9.85 -6.22 -0.97
C ASN A 90 -8.69 -7.15 -0.59
N ILE A 91 -7.74 -6.70 0.24
CA ILE A 91 -6.65 -7.54 0.77
C ILE A 91 -7.22 -8.61 1.71
N ALA A 92 -8.11 -8.23 2.62
CA ALA A 92 -8.83 -9.16 3.49
C ALA A 92 -9.68 -10.17 2.70
N ARG A 93 -10.41 -9.73 1.67
CA ARG A 93 -11.21 -10.62 0.79
C ARG A 93 -10.33 -11.61 0.03
N LEU A 94 -9.22 -11.16 -0.56
CA LEU A 94 -8.26 -12.03 -1.25
C LEU A 94 -7.59 -13.03 -0.30
N PHE A 95 -7.27 -12.63 0.94
CA PHE A 95 -6.77 -13.54 1.97
C PHE A 95 -7.75 -14.67 2.29
N ARG A 96 -9.04 -14.34 2.45
CA ARG A 96 -10.10 -15.33 2.66
C ARG A 96 -10.29 -16.24 1.44
N ALA A 97 -10.16 -15.67 0.24
CA ALA A 97 -10.23 -16.40 -1.02
C ALA A 97 -8.98 -17.24 -1.31
N THR A 98 -7.96 -17.20 -0.47
CA THR A 98 -6.71 -17.96 -0.68
C THR A 98 -6.75 -19.29 0.07
N ILE A 99 -6.21 -20.32 -0.57
CA ILE A 99 -6.00 -21.64 0.00
C ILE A 99 -4.77 -21.61 0.91
N GLY A 100 -4.88 -22.15 2.11
CA GLY A 100 -3.73 -22.50 2.92
C GLY A 100 -3.94 -22.43 4.42
N ASP A 101 -3.00 -23.04 5.13
CA ASP A 101 -2.83 -22.91 6.58
C ASP A 101 -2.01 -21.64 6.91
N GLY A 102 -2.07 -21.16 8.14
CA GLY A 102 -1.22 -20.05 8.60
C GLY A 102 -1.83 -19.24 9.72
N THR A 103 -1.72 -17.91 9.61
CA THR A 103 -2.13 -16.99 10.68
C THR A 103 -2.84 -15.78 10.09
N ALA A 104 -4.00 -15.42 10.68
CA ALA A 104 -4.61 -14.12 10.48
C ALA A 104 -4.17 -13.18 11.60
N GLY A 105 -3.17 -12.33 11.33
CA GLY A 105 -2.63 -11.42 12.32
C GLY A 105 -3.71 -10.51 12.91
N GLY A 106 -3.64 -10.25 14.22
CA GLY A 106 -4.60 -9.39 14.91
C GLY A 106 -5.98 -10.02 15.17
N VAL A 107 -6.22 -11.26 14.73
CA VAL A 107 -7.49 -11.97 14.96
C VAL A 107 -7.36 -12.91 16.16
N ILE A 108 -8.09 -12.62 17.25
CA ILE A 108 -8.08 -13.50 18.44
C ILE A 108 -8.88 -14.78 18.18
N ASN A 109 -10.10 -14.63 17.66
CA ASN A 109 -11.01 -15.75 17.48
C ASN A 109 -10.81 -16.37 16.10
N THR A 110 -9.74 -17.16 15.97
CA THR A 110 -9.36 -17.84 14.72
C THR A 110 -10.44 -18.76 14.18
N SER A 111 -11.37 -19.25 15.01
CA SER A 111 -12.52 -20.06 14.55
C SER A 111 -13.48 -19.28 13.64
N LYS A 112 -13.51 -17.94 13.75
CA LYS A 112 -14.31 -17.07 12.88
C LYS A 112 -13.64 -16.76 11.54
N VAL A 113 -12.35 -17.07 11.39
CA VAL A 113 -11.59 -16.92 10.14
C VAL A 113 -10.87 -18.24 9.88
N PRO A 114 -11.62 -19.30 9.52
CA PRO A 114 -11.04 -20.64 9.38
C PRO A 114 -10.01 -20.69 8.26
N MET A 115 -8.91 -21.41 8.52
CA MET A 115 -7.85 -21.74 7.55
C MET A 115 -8.06 -23.13 6.99
N ASP A 116 -7.40 -23.44 5.87
CA ASP A 116 -7.35 -24.80 5.36
C ASP A 116 -6.34 -25.60 6.18
N THR A 117 -6.64 -26.86 6.51
CA THR A 117 -5.66 -27.68 7.23
C THR A 117 -4.55 -28.13 6.28
N ALA A 118 -3.32 -28.20 6.81
CA ALA A 118 -2.18 -28.67 6.03
C ALA A 118 -2.40 -30.10 5.49
N SER A 119 -3.03 -30.98 6.26
CA SER A 119 -3.35 -32.35 5.83
C SER A 119 -4.30 -32.36 4.63
N ASP A 120 -5.33 -31.51 4.65
CA ASP A 120 -6.33 -31.48 3.58
C ASP A 120 -5.76 -30.93 2.28
N SER A 121 -4.90 -29.90 2.35
CA SER A 121 -4.35 -29.22 1.18
C SER A 121 -3.01 -29.79 0.68
N GLY A 122 -2.63 -31.01 1.08
CA GLY A 122 -1.36 -31.65 0.68
C GLY A 122 -0.09 -31.01 1.26
N GLY A 123 -0.24 -30.21 2.33
CA GLY A 123 0.84 -29.70 3.16
C GLY A 123 1.81 -28.76 2.45
N LYS A 124 1.33 -27.98 1.48
CA LYS A 124 2.16 -27.09 0.65
C LYS A 124 1.63 -25.67 0.44
N TYR A 125 0.42 -25.34 0.89
CA TYR A 125 -0.18 -24.01 0.74
C TYR A 125 -0.26 -23.31 2.09
N PHE A 126 0.23 -22.08 2.14
CA PHE A 126 0.26 -21.25 3.33
C PHE A 126 -0.20 -19.83 3.03
N LYS A 127 -0.85 -19.19 4.00
CA LYS A 127 -1.31 -17.81 3.89
C LYS A 127 -1.20 -17.05 5.20
N PHE A 128 -0.81 -15.79 5.11
CA PHE A 128 -0.66 -14.92 6.28
C PHE A 128 -1.25 -13.54 6.02
N TYR A 129 -2.11 -13.09 6.92
CA TYR A 129 -2.66 -11.74 6.90
C TYR A 129 -1.90 -10.86 7.89
N ILE A 130 -1.50 -9.68 7.43
CA ILE A 130 -0.76 -8.66 8.16
C ILE A 130 -1.66 -7.42 8.27
N PRO A 131 -2.15 -7.06 9.46
CA PRO A 131 -2.96 -5.87 9.66
C PRO A 131 -2.24 -4.58 9.22
N GLY A 132 -3.01 -3.59 8.80
CA GLY A 132 -2.48 -2.28 8.45
C GLY A 132 -1.79 -1.58 9.62
N VAL A 133 -0.82 -0.74 9.32
CA VAL A 133 -0.22 0.19 10.31
C VAL A 133 -1.30 1.12 10.87
N GLY A 134 -1.15 1.49 12.15
CA GLY A 134 -2.18 2.24 12.88
C GLY A 134 -3.32 1.38 13.45
N THR A 135 -3.25 0.05 13.30
CA THR A 135 -4.20 -0.90 13.89
C THR A 135 -3.49 -1.91 14.78
N PRO A 136 -4.20 -2.56 15.72
CA PRO A 136 -3.64 -3.60 16.56
C PRO A 136 -3.08 -4.78 15.76
N PHE A 137 -1.83 -5.13 16.07
CA PHE A 137 -1.19 -6.38 15.69
C PHE A 137 -0.43 -6.97 16.90
N PRO A 138 -1.14 -7.63 17.84
CA PRO A 138 -0.55 -8.05 19.11
C PRO A 138 0.63 -9.04 18.99
N GLU A 139 0.69 -9.81 17.90
CA GLU A 139 1.79 -10.72 17.57
C GLU A 139 3.14 -9.98 17.37
N VAL A 140 3.11 -8.66 17.11
CA VAL A 140 4.31 -7.80 17.05
C VAL A 140 4.36 -6.78 18.20
N ASN A 141 3.60 -6.99 19.27
CA ASN A 141 3.43 -6.06 20.39
C ASN A 141 2.87 -4.68 20.00
N ASP A 142 2.05 -4.61 18.96
CA ASP A 142 1.27 -3.43 18.60
C ASP A 142 -0.17 -3.63 19.07
N LEU A 143 -0.56 -3.05 20.20
CA LEU A 143 -1.79 -3.49 20.89
C LEU A 143 -3.03 -2.67 20.54
N ASP A 144 -2.87 -1.42 20.15
CA ASP A 144 -3.96 -0.45 20.05
C ASP A 144 -3.95 0.27 18.71
N TYR A 145 -5.11 0.82 18.33
CA TYR A 145 -5.13 1.82 17.28
C TYR A 145 -4.32 3.04 17.75
N SER A 146 -3.57 3.64 16.83
CA SER A 146 -2.72 4.76 17.20
C SER A 146 -2.58 5.76 16.07
N MET A 147 -2.67 7.04 16.45
CA MET A 147 -2.37 8.15 15.55
C MET A 147 -0.96 8.09 14.98
N MET A 148 0.03 7.70 15.79
CA MET A 148 1.42 7.54 15.31
C MET A 148 1.57 6.39 14.30
N GLY A 149 0.76 5.34 14.39
CA GLY A 149 0.69 4.30 13.35
C GLY A 149 -0.12 4.73 12.12
N LEU A 150 -1.22 5.48 12.30
CA LEU A 150 -2.08 5.98 11.23
C LEU A 150 -1.40 7.06 10.38
N VAL A 151 -0.56 7.90 11.00
CA VAL A 151 0.08 9.05 10.37
C VAL A 151 1.55 8.76 10.09
N GLY A 152 2.28 8.34 11.12
CA GLY A 152 3.72 8.07 11.05
C GLY A 152 4.11 6.66 10.66
N ALA A 153 3.16 5.81 10.22
CA ALA A 153 3.35 4.40 9.85
C ALA A 153 4.29 3.61 10.78
N THR A 154 4.25 3.94 12.07
CA THR A 154 5.04 3.27 13.10
C THR A 154 4.63 1.80 13.13
N LYS A 155 5.57 0.91 13.44
CA LYS A 155 5.38 -0.56 13.40
C LYS A 155 5.27 -1.18 12.00
N GLY A 156 5.60 -0.44 10.94
CA GLY A 156 5.69 -1.00 9.58
C GLY A 156 6.91 -1.92 9.38
N GLU A 157 8.09 -1.58 9.92
CA GLU A 157 9.27 -2.45 9.87
C GLU A 157 8.99 -3.80 10.55
N GLU A 158 8.37 -3.78 11.73
CA GLU A 158 8.02 -4.99 12.46
C GLU A 158 7.03 -5.88 11.70
N ARG A 159 6.06 -5.30 11.00
CA ARG A 159 5.12 -6.02 10.11
C ARG A 159 5.85 -6.70 8.95
N ILE A 160 6.80 -6.01 8.32
CA ILE A 160 7.59 -6.56 7.21
C ILE A 160 8.54 -7.67 7.71
N ASN A 161 9.21 -7.45 8.84
CA ASN A 161 10.06 -8.46 9.48
C ASN A 161 9.26 -9.69 9.91
N TRP A 162 8.05 -9.49 10.47
CA TRP A 162 7.13 -10.58 10.78
C TRP A 162 6.79 -11.38 9.52
N ALA A 163 6.53 -10.73 8.38
CA ALA A 163 6.27 -11.41 7.11
C ALA A 163 7.49 -12.18 6.58
N LEU A 164 8.71 -11.64 6.68
CA LEU A 164 9.95 -12.38 6.35
C LEU A 164 10.08 -13.64 7.21
N LEU A 165 9.81 -13.55 8.52
CA LEU A 165 9.84 -14.70 9.42
C LEU A 165 8.78 -15.75 9.09
N ARG A 166 7.74 -15.44 8.31
CA ARG A 166 6.79 -16.47 7.85
C ARG A 166 7.40 -17.45 6.84
N ILE A 167 8.47 -17.07 6.15
CA ILE A 167 9.26 -18.02 5.34
C ILE A 167 9.94 -19.05 6.26
N ILE A 168 10.56 -18.58 7.37
CA ILE A 168 11.15 -19.45 8.39
C ILE A 168 10.09 -20.31 9.07
N ASP A 169 8.94 -19.74 9.42
CA ASP A 169 7.80 -20.44 10.01
C ASP A 169 7.36 -21.63 9.15
N VAL A 170 7.14 -21.38 7.85
CA VAL A 170 6.74 -22.42 6.91
C VAL A 170 7.81 -23.50 6.77
N LEU A 171 9.09 -23.12 6.67
CA LEU A 171 10.20 -24.08 6.62
C LEU A 171 10.30 -24.91 7.92
N MET A 172 10.01 -24.32 9.07
CA MET A 172 9.97 -25.01 10.35
C MET A 172 8.82 -26.03 10.39
N ARG A 173 7.62 -25.64 9.96
CA ARG A 173 6.45 -26.51 9.89
C ARG A 173 6.71 -27.75 9.04
N VAL A 174 7.18 -27.55 7.80
CA VAL A 174 7.38 -28.66 6.85
C VAL A 174 8.57 -29.56 7.18
N SER A 175 9.51 -29.08 8.01
CA SER A 175 10.71 -29.84 8.37
C SER A 175 10.59 -30.59 9.69
N LYS A 176 9.88 -30.02 10.68
CA LYS A 176 9.77 -30.58 12.04
C LYS A 176 8.51 -31.43 12.26
N ASP A 177 7.41 -31.15 11.57
CA ASP A 177 6.21 -31.99 11.58
C ASP A 177 5.68 -32.15 10.15
N LYS A 178 6.23 -33.15 9.45
CA LYS A 178 6.01 -33.36 8.01
C LYS A 178 4.57 -33.73 7.66
N GLU A 179 3.80 -34.23 8.62
CA GLU A 179 2.45 -34.74 8.41
C GLU A 179 1.40 -33.69 8.72
N ASN A 180 1.49 -32.99 9.86
CA ASN A 180 0.46 -32.03 10.28
C ASN A 180 0.92 -30.57 10.23
N ASN A 181 2.20 -30.29 9.93
CA ASN A 181 2.77 -28.93 9.92
C ASN A 181 2.50 -28.16 11.23
N SER A 182 2.42 -28.87 12.37
CA SER A 182 1.96 -28.27 13.63
C SER A 182 3.05 -27.48 14.37
N ILE A 183 4.33 -27.79 14.12
CA ILE A 183 5.46 -27.11 14.75
C ILE A 183 5.79 -25.81 14.01
N LYS A 184 5.24 -24.71 14.51
CA LYS A 184 5.44 -23.35 13.98
C LYS A 184 6.46 -22.53 14.79
N LEU A 185 6.92 -21.41 14.25
CA LEU A 185 7.67 -20.42 15.00
C LEU A 185 6.75 -19.81 16.05
N SER A 186 7.11 -19.92 17.32
CA SER A 186 6.29 -19.38 18.42
C SER A 186 6.24 -17.85 18.35
N GLU A 187 5.19 -17.24 18.91
CA GLU A 187 5.03 -15.78 18.88
C GLU A 187 6.15 -15.08 19.67
N GLY A 188 6.60 -15.68 20.78
CA GLY A 188 7.74 -15.19 21.55
C GLY A 188 9.06 -15.27 20.80
N ALA A 189 9.32 -16.38 20.10
CA ALA A 189 10.48 -16.49 19.24
C ALA A 189 10.41 -15.49 18.08
N SER A 190 9.24 -15.32 17.47
CA SER A 190 8.99 -14.35 16.40
C SER A 190 9.28 -12.92 16.90
N ARG A 191 8.75 -12.51 18.06
CA ARG A 191 8.99 -11.19 18.66
C ARG A 191 10.46 -10.95 18.97
N LYS A 192 11.16 -11.94 19.51
CA LYS A 192 12.61 -11.87 19.77
C LYS A 192 13.40 -11.66 18.48
N SER A 193 13.09 -12.41 17.42
CA SER A 193 13.75 -12.27 16.12
C SER A 193 13.42 -10.94 15.45
N ILE A 194 12.17 -10.44 15.53
CA ILE A 194 11.81 -9.09 15.05
C ILE A 194 12.67 -8.03 15.75
N GLY A 195 12.85 -8.13 17.06
CA GLY A 195 13.71 -7.22 17.82
C GLY A 195 15.18 -7.25 17.37
N LYS A 196 15.69 -8.41 16.95
CA LYS A 196 17.05 -8.56 16.40
C LYS A 196 17.17 -8.07 14.96
N MET A 197 16.11 -8.22 14.16
CA MET A 197 16.04 -7.76 12.77
C MET A 197 15.84 -6.24 12.65
N GLY A 198 15.29 -5.61 13.70
CA GLY A 198 14.95 -4.19 13.70
C GLY A 198 16.16 -3.27 13.55
N THR A 199 15.90 -2.09 12.98
CA THR A 199 16.92 -1.05 12.82
C THR A 199 17.16 -0.37 14.18
N SER A 200 18.41 -0.34 14.65
CA SER A 200 18.74 0.22 15.98
C SER A 200 19.03 1.73 15.93
N TRP A 201 18.37 2.49 16.81
CA TRP A 201 18.61 3.93 16.99
C TRP A 201 20.06 4.26 17.38
N ASN A 202 20.71 3.38 18.13
CA ASN A 202 22.10 3.54 18.60
C ASN A 202 23.12 3.45 17.46
N ARG A 203 22.70 3.01 16.27
CA ARG A 203 23.49 3.01 15.03
C ARG A 203 22.93 4.01 14.00
N LEU A 204 22.14 5.00 14.45
CA LEU A 204 21.66 6.13 13.65
C LEU A 204 21.00 5.70 12.32
N TRP A 205 20.13 4.69 12.39
CA TRP A 205 19.38 4.13 11.25
C TRP A 205 20.19 3.28 10.26
N PHE A 206 21.45 2.98 10.55
CA PHE A 206 22.25 2.05 9.76
C PHE A 206 22.18 0.61 10.32
N GLY A 207 22.19 -0.37 9.42
CA GLY A 207 22.36 -1.78 9.77
C GLY A 207 21.10 -2.65 9.75
N GLY A 208 19.91 -2.13 9.45
CA GLY A 208 18.68 -2.94 9.35
C GLY A 208 18.82 -4.10 8.37
N SER A 209 19.39 -3.86 7.18
CA SER A 209 19.66 -4.91 6.18
C SER A 209 20.61 -5.99 6.72
N HIS A 210 21.70 -5.58 7.37
CA HIS A 210 22.66 -6.50 7.99
C HIS A 210 22.03 -7.32 9.13
N ASN A 211 21.28 -6.67 10.03
CA ASN A 211 20.59 -7.30 11.15
C ASN A 211 19.57 -8.34 10.65
N ARG A 212 18.79 -8.00 9.61
CA ARG A 212 17.87 -8.93 8.94
C ARG A 212 18.63 -10.11 8.35
N TYR A 213 19.71 -9.86 7.60
CA TYR A 213 20.53 -10.92 7.02
C TYR A 213 21.10 -11.86 8.08
N GLU A 214 21.65 -11.32 9.16
CA GLU A 214 22.26 -12.09 10.25
C GLU A 214 21.22 -12.98 10.95
N GLU A 215 20.12 -12.41 11.43
CA GLU A 215 19.11 -13.18 12.18
C GLU A 215 18.35 -14.16 11.27
N PHE A 216 18.02 -13.77 10.04
CA PHE A 216 17.34 -14.65 9.08
C PHE A 216 18.24 -15.82 8.67
N SER A 217 19.51 -15.56 8.35
CA SER A 217 20.48 -16.61 8.02
C SER A 217 20.74 -17.53 9.20
N ARG A 218 20.83 -17.00 10.43
CA ARG A 218 20.97 -17.79 11.65
C ARG A 218 19.81 -18.78 11.81
N LEU A 219 18.56 -18.29 11.74
CA LEU A 219 17.37 -19.13 11.82
C LEU A 219 17.29 -20.18 10.71
N LEU A 220 17.67 -19.80 9.49
CA LEU A 220 17.65 -20.68 8.34
C LEU A 220 18.69 -21.80 8.48
N ASN A 221 19.90 -21.46 8.96
CA ASN A 221 20.97 -22.42 9.22
C ASN A 221 20.65 -23.35 10.41
N ASP A 222 19.93 -22.87 11.44
CA ASP A 222 19.44 -23.71 12.53
C ASP A 222 18.49 -24.82 12.03
N LEU A 223 17.78 -24.57 10.91
CA LEU A 223 16.90 -25.54 10.25
C LEU A 223 17.61 -26.45 9.23
N ALA A 224 18.89 -26.20 8.93
CA ALA A 224 19.62 -26.92 7.89
C ALA A 224 19.66 -28.45 8.12
N PRO A 225 19.84 -29.00 9.34
CA PRO A 225 19.84 -30.45 9.56
C PRO A 225 18.51 -31.11 9.19
N GLN A 226 17.37 -30.44 9.44
CA GLN A 226 16.05 -30.98 9.13
C GLN A 226 15.68 -30.77 7.65
N LEU A 227 16.15 -29.69 7.04
CA LEU A 227 15.89 -29.37 5.63
C LEU A 227 16.76 -30.15 4.65
N LYS A 228 17.99 -30.50 5.02
CA LYS A 228 18.94 -31.25 4.17
C LYS A 228 18.32 -32.48 3.51
N PRO A 229 17.71 -33.44 4.23
CA PRO A 229 17.11 -34.62 3.60
C PRO A 229 15.91 -34.31 2.70
N LEU A 230 15.18 -33.20 2.96
CA LEU A 230 14.06 -32.77 2.11
C LEU A 230 14.57 -32.16 0.79
N ILE A 231 15.68 -31.43 0.82
CA ILE A 231 16.23 -30.76 -0.37
C ILE A 231 16.98 -31.77 -1.24
N THR A 232 17.84 -32.60 -0.64
CA THR A 232 18.70 -33.52 -1.40
C THR A 232 17.98 -34.80 -1.83
N GLN A 233 16.92 -35.20 -1.11
CA GLN A 233 16.21 -36.46 -1.31
C GLN A 233 17.19 -37.66 -1.43
N PRO A 234 17.85 -38.06 -0.34
CA PRO A 234 18.92 -39.06 -0.39
C PRO A 234 18.46 -40.46 -0.83
N GLU A 235 17.16 -40.74 -0.71
CA GLU A 235 16.56 -42.02 -1.10
C GLU A 235 15.32 -41.78 -2.00
N PRO A 236 15.14 -42.58 -3.07
CA PRO A 236 13.91 -42.57 -3.85
C PRO A 236 12.66 -42.80 -2.99
N GLY A 237 11.58 -42.08 -3.29
CA GLY A 237 10.30 -42.22 -2.57
C GLY A 237 10.17 -41.33 -1.32
N LYS A 238 11.24 -40.69 -0.84
CA LYS A 238 11.15 -39.67 0.21
C LYS A 238 10.62 -38.33 -0.36
N PRO A 239 9.91 -37.51 0.44
CA PRO A 239 9.47 -36.19 -0.01
C PRO A 239 10.65 -35.29 -0.39
N LYS A 240 10.62 -34.72 -1.60
CA LYS A 240 11.56 -33.70 -2.05
C LYS A 240 10.95 -32.29 -2.02
N LEU A 241 11.63 -31.35 -1.41
CA LEU A 241 11.29 -29.93 -1.43
C LEU A 241 11.97 -29.27 -2.63
N LEU A 242 11.19 -28.69 -3.54
CA LEU A 242 11.70 -28.13 -4.81
C LEU A 242 11.92 -26.62 -4.79
N GLY A 243 11.27 -25.89 -3.88
CA GLY A 243 11.36 -24.44 -3.82
C GLY A 243 10.16 -23.77 -3.15
N ILE A 244 10.17 -22.44 -3.18
CA ILE A 244 9.15 -21.56 -2.61
C ILE A 244 8.62 -20.61 -3.70
N LYS A 245 7.30 -20.50 -3.80
CA LYS A 245 6.59 -19.50 -4.61
C LYS A 245 5.81 -18.57 -3.68
N LEU A 246 6.14 -17.28 -3.73
CA LEU A 246 5.50 -16.23 -2.97
C LEU A 246 4.39 -15.56 -3.79
N TYR A 247 3.27 -15.26 -3.15
CA TYR A 247 2.17 -14.47 -3.72
C TYR A 247 1.89 -13.33 -2.74
N VAL A 248 2.33 -12.13 -3.09
CA VAL A 248 2.35 -10.99 -2.17
C VAL A 248 1.31 -9.98 -2.61
N TYR A 249 0.47 -9.54 -1.68
CA TYR A 249 -0.59 -8.57 -1.93
C TYR A 249 -0.47 -7.42 -0.94
N GLY A 250 -0.73 -6.20 -1.39
CA GLY A 250 -0.83 -5.08 -0.48
C GLY A 250 -1.69 -3.93 -0.97
N PHE A 251 -2.27 -3.18 -0.04
CA PHE A 251 -3.05 -1.96 -0.29
C PHE A 251 -2.43 -0.78 0.48
N SER A 252 -2.38 0.42 -0.11
CA SER A 252 -1.93 1.63 0.59
C SER A 252 -0.49 1.50 1.10
N ARG A 253 -0.24 1.82 2.38
CA ARG A 253 1.02 1.51 3.07
C ARG A 253 1.31 0.02 3.20
N GLY A 254 0.29 -0.84 3.15
CA GLY A 254 0.47 -2.28 3.00
C GLY A 254 1.07 -2.65 1.64
N ALA A 255 0.73 -1.93 0.57
CA ALA A 255 1.39 -2.09 -0.73
C ALA A 255 2.85 -1.61 -0.68
N ALA A 256 3.13 -0.53 0.06
CA ALA A 256 4.50 -0.09 0.32
C ALA A 256 5.27 -1.15 1.11
N ALA A 257 4.66 -1.73 2.15
CA ALA A 257 5.23 -2.82 2.93
C ALA A 257 5.47 -4.08 2.08
N ALA A 258 4.58 -4.40 1.13
CA ALA A 258 4.77 -5.48 0.18
C ALA A 258 5.98 -5.25 -0.75
N ARG A 259 6.17 -4.02 -1.25
CA ARG A 259 7.34 -3.64 -2.06
C ARG A 259 8.63 -3.72 -1.23
N ALA A 260 8.61 -3.16 -0.02
CA ALA A 260 9.73 -3.23 0.91
C ALA A 260 10.06 -4.67 1.31
N PHE A 261 9.06 -5.52 1.52
CA PHE A 261 9.23 -6.96 1.74
C PHE A 261 9.99 -7.62 0.59
N VAL A 262 9.57 -7.38 -0.66
CA VAL A 262 10.22 -7.97 -1.84
C VAL A 262 11.65 -7.43 -2.01
N ARG A 263 11.86 -6.13 -1.73
CA ARG A 263 13.19 -5.53 -1.73
C ARG A 263 14.09 -6.16 -0.67
N TRP A 264 13.65 -6.23 0.58
CA TRP A 264 14.44 -6.84 1.65
C TRP A 264 14.65 -8.33 1.45
N LEU A 265 13.68 -9.05 0.85
CA LEU A 265 13.89 -10.42 0.44
C LEU A 265 15.06 -10.54 -0.54
N SER A 266 15.19 -9.63 -1.51
CA SER A 266 16.32 -9.64 -2.45
C SER A 266 17.67 -9.44 -1.76
N GLU A 267 17.71 -8.67 -0.67
CA GLU A 267 18.91 -8.47 0.16
C GLU A 267 19.29 -9.70 0.98
N LEU A 268 18.35 -10.64 1.19
CA LEU A 268 18.58 -11.90 1.91
C LEU A 268 19.09 -13.03 0.99
N LEU A 269 19.09 -12.81 -0.32
CA LEU A 269 19.60 -13.79 -1.29
C LEU A 269 21.13 -13.79 -1.29
N PRO A 270 21.77 -14.93 -1.59
CA PRO A 270 23.23 -15.01 -1.70
C PRO A 270 23.76 -14.04 -2.76
N PRO A 271 24.98 -13.50 -2.58
CA PRO A 271 25.60 -12.63 -3.58
C PRO A 271 25.92 -13.40 -4.87
N PRO A 272 26.22 -12.69 -5.98
CA PRO A 272 26.75 -13.30 -7.20
C PRO A 272 27.99 -14.15 -6.93
N ALA A 273 28.16 -15.24 -7.70
CA ALA A 273 29.34 -16.09 -7.58
C ALA A 273 30.62 -15.43 -8.11
N ALA A 274 30.48 -14.53 -9.09
CA ALA A 274 31.56 -13.73 -9.67
C ALA A 274 31.05 -12.32 -10.05
N GLU A 275 31.99 -11.40 -10.25
CA GLU A 275 31.69 -10.06 -10.76
C GLU A 275 31.02 -10.14 -12.15
N GLY A 276 29.89 -9.46 -12.32
CA GLY A 276 29.11 -9.47 -13.56
C GLY A 276 28.09 -10.61 -13.69
N GLU A 277 28.02 -11.54 -12.74
CA GLU A 277 26.94 -12.52 -12.68
C GLU A 277 25.75 -12.04 -11.84
N ASN A 278 24.58 -12.64 -12.07
CA ASN A 278 23.38 -12.34 -11.30
C ASN A 278 23.32 -13.16 -10.01
N PRO A 279 22.82 -12.60 -8.89
CA PRO A 279 22.53 -13.35 -7.68
C PRO A 279 21.62 -14.56 -7.97
N PRO A 280 21.91 -15.75 -7.43
CA PRO A 280 21.01 -16.88 -7.57
C PRO A 280 19.71 -16.61 -6.79
N GLN A 281 18.57 -16.93 -7.42
CA GLN A 281 17.24 -16.72 -6.84
C GLN A 281 16.88 -17.88 -5.89
N CYS A 282 17.65 -18.00 -4.81
CA CYS A 282 17.51 -19.08 -3.82
C CYS A 282 17.84 -18.60 -2.40
N LEU A 283 17.30 -19.30 -1.40
CA LEU A 283 17.73 -19.16 -0.03
C LEU A 283 18.96 -20.05 0.22
N GLN A 284 20.00 -19.49 0.82
CA GLN A 284 21.21 -20.22 1.19
C GLN A 284 21.03 -20.88 2.56
N ILE A 285 21.17 -22.22 2.64
CA ILE A 285 20.91 -23.03 3.84
C ILE A 285 22.14 -23.91 4.11
N GLY A 286 23.11 -23.40 4.87
CA GLY A 286 24.45 -24.00 4.94
C GLY A 286 25.08 -24.08 3.54
N GLU A 287 25.37 -25.29 3.06
CA GLU A 287 25.88 -25.54 1.69
C GLU A 287 24.76 -25.78 0.65
N LEU A 288 23.49 -25.77 1.07
CA LEU A 288 22.35 -26.08 0.21
C LEU A 288 21.69 -24.80 -0.29
N GLN A 289 20.99 -24.92 -1.42
CA GLN A 289 20.20 -23.84 -2.00
C GLN A 289 18.75 -24.30 -2.19
N LEU A 290 17.81 -23.44 -1.79
CA LEU A 290 16.38 -23.65 -2.02
C LEU A 290 15.82 -22.54 -2.91
N PRO A 291 15.39 -22.83 -4.15
CA PRO A 291 14.86 -21.81 -5.05
C PRO A 291 13.68 -21.03 -4.44
N ILE A 292 13.65 -19.72 -4.65
CA ILE A 292 12.57 -18.85 -4.22
C ILE A 292 12.20 -17.85 -5.32
N SER A 293 10.90 -17.57 -5.47
CA SER A 293 10.42 -16.56 -6.41
C SER A 293 9.14 -15.91 -5.92
N VAL A 294 8.89 -14.68 -6.34
CA VAL A 294 7.60 -13.98 -6.24
C VAL A 294 6.80 -14.29 -7.50
N GLY A 295 5.91 -15.28 -7.40
CA GLY A 295 5.04 -15.70 -8.49
C GLY A 295 4.02 -14.62 -8.90
N PHE A 296 3.55 -13.85 -7.92
CA PHE A 296 2.64 -12.72 -8.15
C PHE A 296 2.84 -11.64 -7.09
N LEU A 297 2.89 -10.38 -7.51
CA LEU A 297 2.85 -9.18 -6.67
C LEU A 297 1.63 -8.33 -7.05
N GLY A 298 0.62 -8.29 -6.19
CA GLY A 298 -0.62 -7.53 -6.37
C GLY A 298 -0.65 -6.28 -5.49
N LEU A 299 -0.63 -5.10 -6.10
CA LEU A 299 -0.59 -3.82 -5.39
C LEU A 299 -1.86 -3.01 -5.67
N LEU A 300 -2.43 -2.43 -4.63
CA LEU A 300 -3.55 -1.50 -4.71
C LEU A 300 -3.07 -0.15 -4.17
N ASP A 301 -2.99 0.84 -5.07
CA ASP A 301 -2.75 2.25 -4.78
C ASP A 301 -1.65 2.50 -3.73
N THR A 302 -0.39 2.20 -4.07
CA THR A 302 0.74 2.28 -3.13
C THR A 302 0.93 3.71 -2.62
N VAL A 303 1.03 3.84 -1.30
CA VAL A 303 1.33 5.10 -0.61
C VAL A 303 2.45 4.84 0.38
N ALA A 304 3.61 5.48 0.19
CA ALA A 304 4.80 5.31 1.02
C ALA A 304 5.12 6.50 1.94
N SER A 305 4.24 7.49 2.05
CA SER A 305 4.37 8.61 2.99
C SER A 305 4.28 8.10 4.45
N VAL A 306 5.28 8.42 5.28
CA VAL A 306 5.41 7.89 6.65
C VAL A 306 5.80 9.03 7.61
N GLY A 307 4.83 9.83 8.11
CA GLY A 307 5.15 10.99 8.97
C GLY A 307 3.97 11.95 9.23
N VAL A 308 4.24 13.06 9.95
CA VAL A 308 3.29 14.16 10.27
C VAL A 308 2.95 15.04 9.05
N ALA A 309 2.15 14.52 8.13
CA ALA A 309 1.76 15.19 6.88
C ALA A 309 0.73 16.35 7.02
N HIS A 310 0.31 16.72 8.24
CA HIS A 310 -1.03 17.30 8.40
C HIS A 310 -1.12 18.80 8.68
N VAL A 311 -0.02 19.55 8.74
CA VAL A 311 -0.06 20.91 9.31
C VAL A 311 0.60 21.99 8.43
N VAL A 312 1.28 21.61 7.34
CA VAL A 312 2.16 22.50 6.55
C VAL A 312 2.21 22.07 5.08
N PRO A 313 2.63 22.93 4.11
CA PRO A 313 2.80 22.57 2.69
C PRO A 313 4.08 21.75 2.52
N ILE A 314 4.18 20.72 3.36
CA ILE A 314 5.28 19.81 3.46
C ILE A 314 4.87 18.54 2.74
N ALA A 315 5.66 18.14 1.76
CA ALA A 315 5.60 16.81 1.18
C ALA A 315 6.46 15.88 2.03
N GLU A 316 5.93 14.74 2.41
CA GLU A 316 6.73 13.69 3.02
C GLU A 316 7.28 12.81 1.91
N GLY A 317 8.62 12.71 1.83
CA GLY A 317 9.24 11.64 1.05
C GLY A 317 9.04 10.29 1.74
N HIS A 318 9.52 9.22 1.10
CA HIS A 318 9.60 7.91 1.76
C HIS A 318 10.33 8.06 3.09
N MET A 319 9.81 7.48 4.19
CA MET A 319 10.46 7.57 5.50
C MET A 319 10.59 6.18 6.13
N SER A 320 11.55 6.06 7.05
CA SER A 320 11.82 4.83 7.82
C SER A 320 12.00 3.60 6.92
N TRP A 321 11.11 2.62 6.98
CA TRP A 321 11.20 1.36 6.27
C TRP A 321 10.81 1.44 4.79
N ALA A 322 10.17 2.53 4.36
CA ALA A 322 9.77 2.74 2.96
C ALA A 322 10.86 3.44 2.13
N ASP A 323 11.83 4.03 2.81
CA ASP A 323 12.98 4.73 2.24
C ASP A 323 13.86 3.78 1.42
N ASP A 324 14.22 4.17 0.19
CA ASP A 324 15.03 3.39 -0.78
C ASP A 324 14.51 1.96 -1.05
N THR A 325 13.23 1.68 -0.79
CA THR A 325 12.64 0.33 -0.89
C THR A 325 11.38 0.25 -1.73
N MET A 326 10.90 1.39 -2.24
CA MET A 326 9.75 1.41 -3.16
C MET A 326 10.14 0.93 -4.55
N GLU A 327 11.35 1.19 -5.05
CA GLU A 327 11.78 0.61 -6.32
C GLU A 327 11.84 -0.93 -6.22
N LEU A 328 11.11 -1.61 -7.10
CA LEU A 328 11.14 -3.07 -7.16
C LEU A 328 12.53 -3.56 -7.62
N PRO A 329 13.00 -4.73 -7.14
CA PRO A 329 14.28 -5.29 -7.55
C PRO A 329 14.52 -5.21 -9.06
N SER A 330 15.74 -4.81 -9.43
CA SER A 330 16.16 -4.72 -10.83
C SER A 330 15.93 -6.05 -11.54
N ASP A 331 15.25 -6.02 -12.68
CA ASP A 331 15.06 -7.19 -13.55
C ASP A 331 16.37 -7.60 -14.26
N GLU A 332 17.35 -6.70 -14.33
CA GLU A 332 18.69 -7.01 -14.84
C GLU A 332 19.47 -7.83 -13.81
N THR A 333 19.48 -7.40 -12.55
CA THR A 333 20.22 -8.07 -11.45
C THR A 333 19.47 -9.29 -10.91
N TYR A 334 18.21 -9.13 -10.54
CA TYR A 334 17.37 -10.17 -9.93
C TYR A 334 16.42 -10.80 -10.95
N SER A 335 16.97 -11.12 -12.13
CA SER A 335 16.18 -11.65 -13.24
C SER A 335 15.39 -12.89 -12.82
N GLY A 336 14.07 -12.83 -13.01
CA GLY A 336 13.17 -13.91 -12.67
C GLY A 336 12.81 -14.03 -11.18
N LEU A 337 13.23 -13.12 -10.30
CA LEU A 337 12.72 -13.08 -8.91
C LEU A 337 11.22 -12.82 -8.89
N ILE A 338 10.77 -11.76 -9.57
CA ILE A 338 9.36 -11.40 -9.72
C ILE A 338 8.88 -11.90 -11.08
N LYS A 339 7.82 -12.72 -11.09
CA LYS A 339 7.24 -13.28 -12.33
C LYS A 339 6.16 -12.39 -12.93
N LYS A 340 5.34 -11.76 -12.08
CA LYS A 340 4.28 -10.82 -12.49
C LYS A 340 3.97 -9.84 -11.37
N CYS A 341 3.87 -8.56 -11.70
CA CYS A 341 3.41 -7.49 -10.82
C CYS A 341 2.22 -6.78 -11.47
N VAL A 342 1.12 -6.63 -10.74
CA VAL A 342 -0.03 -5.82 -11.16
C VAL A 342 -0.28 -4.78 -10.09
N HIS A 343 -0.22 -3.51 -10.49
CA HIS A 343 -0.48 -2.39 -9.60
C HIS A 343 -1.69 -1.61 -10.12
N LEU A 344 -2.80 -1.68 -9.40
CA LEU A 344 -3.98 -0.88 -9.71
C LEU A 344 -3.85 0.46 -8.96
N VAL A 345 -4.13 1.59 -9.60
CA VAL A 345 -3.98 2.92 -9.01
C VAL A 345 -5.25 3.76 -9.16
N SER A 346 -5.50 4.61 -8.17
CA SER A 346 -6.64 5.53 -8.17
C SER A 346 -6.37 6.73 -9.09
N GLY A 347 -7.33 7.00 -9.99
CA GLY A 347 -7.33 8.16 -10.88
C GLY A 347 -7.92 9.43 -10.28
N HIS A 348 -8.59 9.37 -9.11
CA HIS A 348 -9.27 10.53 -8.51
C HIS A 348 -8.74 10.97 -7.14
N GLU A 349 -7.84 10.20 -6.50
CA GLU A 349 -7.25 10.58 -5.21
C GLU A 349 -6.38 11.85 -5.33
N GLN A 350 -6.50 12.77 -4.37
CA GLN A 350 -5.84 14.09 -4.42
C GLN A 350 -5.31 14.58 -3.06
N ARG A 351 -5.50 13.82 -1.97
CA ARG A 351 -5.00 14.21 -0.65
C ARG A 351 -3.48 14.30 -0.66
N LEU A 352 -2.96 15.34 0.00
CA LEU A 352 -1.51 15.56 0.07
C LEU A 352 -0.80 14.45 0.84
N CYS A 353 -1.47 13.87 1.84
CA CYS A 353 -0.91 12.78 2.62
C CYS A 353 -1.00 11.39 1.94
N PHE A 354 -1.60 11.28 0.75
CA PHE A 354 -1.67 10.04 -0.04
C PHE A 354 -0.98 10.16 -1.42
N PRO A 355 0.32 10.53 -1.48
CA PRO A 355 1.06 10.50 -2.72
C PRO A 355 1.11 9.06 -3.27
N LEU A 356 1.04 8.93 -4.58
CA LEU A 356 1.16 7.64 -5.26
C LEU A 356 2.63 7.28 -5.43
N ASP A 357 2.98 6.04 -5.13
CA ASP A 357 4.25 5.44 -5.52
C ASP A 357 4.06 4.56 -6.73
N SER A 358 4.49 5.01 -7.90
CA SER A 358 4.41 4.21 -9.13
C SER A 358 5.45 3.08 -9.11
N VAL A 359 5.16 1.99 -9.81
CA VAL A 359 6.14 0.93 -10.12
C VAL A 359 7.01 1.25 -11.34
N ARG A 360 6.75 2.38 -12.03
CA ARG A 360 7.63 2.89 -13.10
C ARG A 360 8.92 3.44 -12.50
N ARG A 361 10.06 3.16 -13.13
CA ARG A 361 11.38 3.62 -12.67
C ARG A 361 11.64 5.07 -13.13
N GLY A 362 12.60 5.75 -12.50
CA GLY A 362 13.01 7.12 -12.87
C GLY A 362 13.53 7.28 -14.30
N ASN A 363 13.92 6.19 -14.96
CA ASN A 363 14.27 6.20 -16.39
C ASN A 363 13.04 6.28 -17.34
N GLY A 364 11.83 6.39 -16.80
CA GLY A 364 10.58 6.48 -17.56
C GLY A 364 10.01 5.13 -18.00
N LYS A 365 10.62 3.99 -17.63
CA LYS A 365 10.20 2.65 -18.06
C LYS A 365 9.58 1.82 -16.95
N TYR A 366 8.62 0.98 -17.31
CA TYR A 366 8.12 -0.06 -16.41
C TYR A 366 9.04 -1.28 -16.44
N PRO A 367 9.25 -1.96 -15.29
CA PRO A 367 9.85 -3.30 -15.31
C PRO A 367 9.03 -4.23 -16.23
N PRO A 368 9.67 -5.15 -16.98
CA PRO A 368 8.99 -5.97 -17.98
C PRO A 368 7.94 -6.93 -17.38
N TYR A 369 8.03 -7.21 -16.08
CA TYR A 369 7.05 -8.02 -15.34
C TYR A 369 5.89 -7.21 -14.76
N ALA A 370 5.91 -5.88 -14.86
CA ALA A 370 4.97 -4.98 -14.18
C ALA A 370 3.91 -4.40 -15.12
N THR A 371 2.70 -4.25 -14.60
CA THR A 371 1.57 -3.63 -15.29
C THR A 371 0.86 -2.70 -14.30
N GLU A 372 0.78 -1.41 -14.63
CA GLU A 372 0.20 -0.38 -13.77
C GLU A 372 -1.04 0.25 -14.41
N VAL A 373 -2.19 0.12 -13.76
CA VAL A 373 -3.51 0.31 -14.38
C VAL A 373 -4.31 1.37 -13.64
N VAL A 374 -4.76 2.41 -14.33
CA VAL A 374 -5.51 3.54 -13.74
C VAL A 374 -7.02 3.25 -13.68
N TYR A 375 -7.60 3.30 -12.48
CA TYR A 375 -9.02 3.03 -12.21
C TYR A 375 -9.77 4.30 -11.75
N PRO A 376 -11.10 4.34 -11.89
CA PRO A 376 -11.90 5.38 -11.26
C PRO A 376 -11.97 5.14 -9.75
N GLY A 377 -12.21 6.22 -9.03
CA GLY A 377 -12.45 6.24 -7.58
C GLY A 377 -11.27 6.82 -6.81
N MET A 378 -11.48 7.07 -5.52
CA MET A 378 -10.45 7.46 -4.55
C MET A 378 -9.62 6.26 -4.09
N HIS A 379 -8.79 6.45 -3.07
CA HIS A 379 -7.92 5.43 -2.51
C HIS A 379 -8.64 4.12 -2.09
N SER A 380 -9.68 4.23 -1.25
CA SER A 380 -10.43 3.07 -0.73
C SER A 380 -11.57 2.62 -1.64
N ASP A 381 -11.93 3.41 -2.65
CA ASP A 381 -12.73 2.91 -3.79
C ASP A 381 -11.98 1.84 -4.58
N LEU A 382 -10.65 1.79 -4.44
CA LEU A 382 -9.80 0.77 -5.05
C LEU A 382 -9.43 -0.35 -4.08
N GLY A 383 -8.94 0.03 -2.90
CA GLY A 383 -8.48 -0.91 -1.88
C GLY A 383 -9.60 -1.63 -1.13
N GLY A 384 -10.83 -1.13 -1.20
CA GLY A 384 -11.92 -1.49 -0.29
C GLY A 384 -11.77 -0.81 1.09
N GLY A 385 -12.71 -1.11 1.98
CA GLY A 385 -12.74 -0.56 3.35
C GLY A 385 -13.89 0.42 3.61
N TYR A 386 -14.56 0.91 2.56
CA TYR A 386 -15.82 1.63 2.71
C TYR A 386 -17.00 0.66 2.89
N PRO A 387 -17.87 0.85 3.89
CA PRO A 387 -19.13 0.11 3.98
C PRO A 387 -20.17 0.65 2.97
N PRO A 388 -21.15 -0.19 2.57
CA PRO A 388 -22.33 0.29 1.85
C PRO A 388 -23.04 1.41 2.61
N GLY A 389 -23.36 2.49 1.92
CA GLY A 389 -23.99 3.69 2.48
C GLY A 389 -23.03 4.72 3.07
N ASP A 390 -21.72 4.45 3.13
CA ASP A 390 -20.76 5.48 3.54
C ASP A 390 -20.80 6.67 2.58
N GLN A 391 -20.83 7.89 3.12
CA GLN A 391 -21.08 9.12 2.33
C GLN A 391 -22.34 9.07 1.44
N GLY A 392 -23.29 8.18 1.75
CA GLY A 392 -24.46 7.88 0.93
C GLY A 392 -24.14 7.21 -0.41
N LYS A 393 -22.97 6.60 -0.54
CA LYS A 393 -22.49 5.87 -1.73
C LYS A 393 -22.80 4.39 -1.58
N ALA A 394 -22.98 3.71 -2.71
CA ALA A 394 -23.26 2.28 -2.79
C ALA A 394 -24.41 1.84 -1.86
N ASN A 395 -25.49 2.64 -1.80
CA ASN A 395 -26.67 2.34 -0.98
C ASN A 395 -27.30 1.01 -1.40
N GLY A 396 -26.96 -0.05 -0.68
CA GLY A 396 -27.35 -1.42 -0.95
C GLY A 396 -27.41 -2.25 0.33
N LYS A 397 -27.95 -3.46 0.23
CA LYS A 397 -28.01 -4.42 1.35
C LYS A 397 -26.68 -5.15 1.59
N ASP A 398 -25.77 -5.05 0.63
CA ASP A 398 -24.50 -5.74 0.55
C ASP A 398 -23.50 -4.89 -0.25
N ASP A 399 -22.31 -5.46 -0.49
CA ASP A 399 -21.18 -4.77 -1.10
C ASP A 399 -21.25 -4.66 -2.63
N ALA A 400 -22.28 -5.21 -3.27
CA ALA A 400 -22.32 -5.39 -4.73
C ALA A 400 -22.24 -4.09 -5.54
N LEU A 401 -22.61 -2.96 -4.91
CA LEU A 401 -22.57 -1.62 -5.49
C LEU A 401 -21.30 -0.83 -5.15
N LEU A 402 -20.41 -1.36 -4.30
CA LEU A 402 -19.15 -0.69 -3.95
C LEU A 402 -18.20 -0.72 -5.14
N LEU A 403 -17.62 0.42 -5.49
CA LEU A 403 -16.68 0.54 -6.61
C LEU A 403 -15.48 -0.42 -6.47
N SER A 404 -15.08 -0.72 -5.23
CA SER A 404 -13.97 -1.64 -4.92
C SER A 404 -14.21 -3.09 -5.35
N GLN A 405 -15.44 -3.49 -5.70
CA GLN A 405 -15.73 -4.82 -6.22
C GLN A 405 -15.10 -5.07 -7.60
N ILE A 406 -14.94 -4.02 -8.41
CA ILE A 406 -14.28 -4.09 -9.72
C ILE A 406 -12.79 -4.48 -9.56
N PRO A 407 -11.94 -3.69 -8.86
CA PRO A 407 -10.53 -4.03 -8.67
C PRO A 407 -10.32 -5.30 -7.86
N LEU A 408 -11.25 -5.69 -6.97
CA LEU A 408 -11.23 -7.00 -6.30
C LEU A 408 -11.25 -8.16 -7.30
N ASN A 409 -12.23 -8.14 -8.21
CA ASN A 409 -12.40 -9.16 -9.25
C ASN A 409 -11.22 -9.17 -10.22
N ASP A 410 -10.75 -7.99 -10.61
CA ASP A 410 -9.63 -7.83 -11.54
C ASP A 410 -8.30 -8.34 -10.93
N MET A 411 -8.02 -8.00 -9.67
CA MET A 411 -6.85 -8.48 -8.95
C MET A 411 -6.91 -10.01 -8.73
N TYR A 412 -8.09 -10.54 -8.38
CA TYR A 412 -8.30 -11.98 -8.29
C TYR A 412 -7.98 -12.69 -9.60
N ALA A 413 -8.52 -12.21 -10.73
CA ALA A 413 -8.31 -12.82 -12.04
C ALA A 413 -6.84 -12.75 -12.49
N ALA A 414 -6.18 -11.62 -12.22
CA ALA A 414 -4.75 -11.43 -12.49
C ALA A 414 -3.87 -12.43 -11.70
N ALA A 415 -4.14 -12.57 -10.41
CA ALA A 415 -3.43 -13.47 -9.50
C ALA A 415 -3.69 -14.94 -9.86
N PHE A 416 -4.95 -15.30 -10.13
CA PHE A 416 -5.35 -16.64 -10.53
C PHE A 416 -4.64 -17.08 -11.81
N SER A 417 -4.56 -16.17 -12.79
CA SER A 417 -3.86 -16.43 -14.07
C SER A 417 -2.35 -16.59 -13.92
N ALA A 418 -1.77 -16.07 -12.84
CA ALA A 418 -0.36 -16.24 -12.46
C ALA A 418 -0.10 -17.46 -11.56
N GLY A 419 -1.12 -18.30 -11.34
CA GLY A 419 -0.99 -19.53 -10.58
C GLY A 419 -1.11 -19.32 -9.07
N ALA A 420 -1.72 -18.23 -8.60
CA ALA A 420 -2.02 -18.04 -7.18
C ALA A 420 -2.95 -19.15 -6.66
N PRO A 421 -2.76 -19.62 -5.42
CA PRO A 421 -3.56 -20.68 -4.83
C PRO A 421 -4.90 -20.13 -4.30
N LEU A 422 -5.76 -19.66 -5.19
CA LEU A 422 -7.07 -19.11 -4.82
C LEU A 422 -8.17 -20.17 -4.90
N LYS A 423 -9.11 -20.09 -3.97
CA LYS A 423 -10.37 -20.83 -3.95
C LYS A 423 -11.27 -20.36 -5.09
N VAL A 424 -12.15 -21.23 -5.55
CA VAL A 424 -13.00 -21.01 -6.74
C VAL A 424 -14.46 -21.38 -6.46
N PRO A 425 -15.43 -20.89 -7.27
CA PRO A 425 -16.80 -21.39 -7.22
C PRO A 425 -16.86 -22.92 -7.36
N GLN A 426 -17.74 -23.59 -6.62
CA GLN A 426 -17.83 -25.05 -6.65
C GLN A 426 -18.05 -25.61 -8.07
N ASP A 427 -18.89 -24.93 -8.84
CA ASP A 427 -19.28 -25.39 -10.17
C ASP A 427 -18.18 -25.27 -11.22
N SER A 428 -17.11 -24.50 -10.92
CA SER A 428 -15.94 -24.41 -11.79
C SER A 428 -14.86 -25.45 -11.48
N LEU A 429 -15.01 -26.24 -10.41
CA LEU A 429 -14.05 -27.32 -10.10
C LEU A 429 -14.12 -28.46 -11.13
N PRO A 430 -12.96 -28.95 -11.64
CA PRO A 430 -12.88 -30.22 -12.36
C PRO A 430 -13.46 -31.36 -11.53
N ASN A 431 -14.03 -32.38 -12.18
CA ASN A 431 -14.65 -33.52 -11.48
C ASN A 431 -13.70 -34.18 -10.47
N ASP A 432 -12.42 -34.32 -10.83
CA ASP A 432 -11.40 -34.95 -9.99
C ASP A 432 -11.06 -34.13 -8.73
N PHE A 433 -11.44 -32.84 -8.69
CA PHE A 433 -11.21 -31.94 -7.55
C PHE A 433 -12.49 -31.61 -6.77
N LYS A 434 -13.64 -32.21 -7.09
CA LYS A 434 -14.89 -31.94 -6.38
C LYS A 434 -14.88 -32.38 -4.91
N SER A 435 -14.05 -33.36 -4.56
CA SER A 435 -13.82 -33.79 -3.18
C SER A 435 -12.88 -32.88 -2.39
N ASP A 436 -12.13 -31.99 -3.07
CA ASP A 436 -11.19 -31.07 -2.44
C ASP A 436 -11.94 -29.83 -1.92
N PHE A 437 -12.71 -29.98 -0.84
CA PHE A 437 -13.53 -28.89 -0.28
C PHE A 437 -12.72 -27.62 0.06
N TRP A 438 -11.44 -27.77 0.37
CA TRP A 438 -10.50 -26.67 0.60
C TRP A 438 -10.24 -25.80 -0.64
N ARG A 439 -10.54 -26.28 -1.86
CA ARG A 439 -10.51 -25.47 -3.09
C ARG A 439 -11.78 -24.67 -3.32
N LYS A 440 -12.89 -25.03 -2.66
CA LYS A 440 -14.17 -24.37 -2.82
C LYS A 440 -14.18 -23.05 -2.05
N MET A 441 -14.67 -22.01 -2.71
CA MET A 441 -14.99 -20.73 -2.07
C MET A 441 -16.26 -20.88 -1.21
N PRO A 442 -16.25 -20.51 0.08
CA PRO A 442 -17.45 -20.45 0.91
C PRO A 442 -18.53 -19.53 0.31
N LEU A 443 -19.80 -19.82 0.58
CA LEU A 443 -20.93 -19.05 -0.01
C LEU A 443 -20.94 -17.59 0.45
N ASP A 444 -20.70 -17.35 1.74
CA ASP A 444 -20.59 -16.00 2.29
C ASP A 444 -19.45 -15.19 1.66
N LEU A 445 -18.37 -15.87 1.27
CA LEU A 445 -17.28 -15.24 0.53
C LEU A 445 -17.59 -15.05 -0.96
N LEU A 446 -18.36 -15.95 -1.59
CA LEU A 446 -18.84 -15.74 -2.96
C LEU A 446 -19.72 -14.48 -3.04
N ASP A 447 -20.56 -14.25 -2.04
CA ASP A 447 -21.37 -13.04 -1.93
C ASP A 447 -20.49 -11.77 -1.82
N GLU A 448 -19.34 -11.85 -1.15
CA GLU A 448 -18.37 -10.74 -1.07
C GLU A 448 -17.64 -10.45 -2.41
N PHE A 449 -17.72 -11.34 -3.39
CA PHE A 449 -17.20 -11.11 -4.75
C PHE A 449 -18.28 -10.74 -5.76
N PHE A 450 -19.56 -10.82 -5.35
CA PHE A 450 -20.68 -10.45 -6.18
C PHE A 450 -20.63 -8.96 -6.55
N ILE A 451 -21.10 -8.65 -7.75
CA ILE A 451 -21.10 -7.30 -8.29
C ILE A 451 -22.40 -7.05 -9.02
N ASP A 452 -22.98 -5.88 -8.78
CA ASP A 452 -24.25 -5.49 -9.36
C ASP A 452 -24.05 -4.95 -10.80
N GLU A 453 -24.98 -5.29 -11.68
CA GLU A 453 -24.96 -4.88 -13.10
C GLU A 453 -24.97 -3.36 -13.26
N VAL A 454 -25.63 -2.63 -12.35
CA VAL A 454 -25.65 -1.16 -12.35
C VAL A 454 -24.23 -0.59 -12.21
N LEU A 455 -23.43 -1.15 -11.29
CA LEU A 455 -22.04 -0.74 -11.12
C LEU A 455 -21.21 -1.09 -12.37
N VAL A 456 -21.41 -2.29 -12.93
CA VAL A 456 -20.71 -2.72 -14.17
C VAL A 456 -20.99 -1.76 -15.33
N ASN A 457 -22.25 -1.41 -15.55
CA ASN A 457 -22.66 -0.50 -16.63
C ASN A 457 -22.06 0.90 -16.44
N ARG A 458 -22.07 1.42 -15.21
CA ARG A 458 -21.47 2.72 -14.87
C ARG A 458 -19.96 2.72 -15.05
N PHE A 459 -19.27 1.65 -14.63
CA PHE A 459 -17.84 1.49 -14.82
C PHE A 459 -17.45 1.40 -16.30
N ASN A 460 -18.17 0.61 -17.09
CA ASN A 460 -17.90 0.49 -18.53
C ASN A 460 -18.22 1.80 -19.28
N ALA A 461 -19.26 2.54 -18.88
CA ALA A 461 -19.54 3.87 -19.40
C ALA A 461 -18.40 4.87 -19.09
N TRP A 462 -17.79 4.78 -17.91
CA TRP A 462 -16.60 5.55 -17.56
C TRP A 462 -15.42 5.23 -18.46
N ARG A 463 -15.18 3.95 -18.77
CA ARG A 463 -14.15 3.55 -19.73
C ARG A 463 -14.42 4.15 -21.11
N ASP A 464 -15.64 3.99 -21.60
CA ASP A 464 -15.98 4.40 -22.96
C ASP A 464 -15.88 5.93 -23.12
N LEU A 465 -16.42 6.69 -22.16
CA LEU A 465 -16.43 8.16 -22.21
C LEU A 465 -15.06 8.78 -21.89
N THR A 466 -14.43 8.36 -20.80
CA THR A 466 -13.27 9.10 -20.25
C THR A 466 -11.95 8.64 -20.84
N LEU A 467 -11.87 7.38 -21.29
CA LEU A 467 -10.68 6.77 -21.87
C LEU A 467 -10.79 6.57 -23.38
N ASN A 468 -11.94 6.91 -23.99
CA ASN A 468 -12.21 6.71 -25.41
C ASN A 468 -12.00 5.25 -25.85
N LEU A 469 -12.50 4.32 -25.02
CA LEU A 469 -12.49 2.89 -25.30
C LEU A 469 -13.88 2.42 -25.78
N THR A 470 -13.99 1.17 -26.20
CA THR A 470 -15.27 0.57 -26.56
C THR A 470 -15.48 -0.68 -25.73
N THR A 471 -16.68 -0.80 -25.15
CA THR A 471 -17.13 -2.00 -24.45
C THR A 471 -17.83 -2.94 -25.45
N PRO A 472 -17.36 -4.18 -25.62
CA PRO A 472 -18.04 -5.17 -26.45
C PRO A 472 -19.45 -5.46 -25.94
N ALA A 473 -20.40 -5.70 -26.85
CA ALA A 473 -21.79 -6.01 -26.48
C ALA A 473 -21.89 -7.35 -25.72
N ASP A 474 -21.07 -8.33 -26.10
CA ASP A 474 -21.00 -9.64 -25.47
C ASP A 474 -19.55 -9.96 -25.07
N ILE A 475 -19.36 -10.42 -23.83
CA ILE A 475 -18.08 -10.93 -23.33
C ILE A 475 -18.29 -12.40 -22.99
N SER A 476 -17.60 -13.29 -23.70
CA SER A 476 -17.73 -14.73 -23.47
C SER A 476 -17.30 -15.08 -22.04
N THR A 477 -17.80 -16.20 -21.52
CA THR A 477 -17.41 -16.69 -20.19
C THR A 477 -15.91 -16.94 -20.05
N ASP A 478 -15.21 -17.27 -21.15
CA ASP A 478 -13.76 -17.43 -21.15
C ASP A 478 -13.00 -16.11 -21.15
N GLU A 479 -13.54 -15.08 -21.77
CA GLU A 479 -12.96 -13.73 -21.77
C GLU A 479 -13.20 -13.04 -20.43
N ALA A 480 -14.37 -13.25 -19.82
CA ALA A 480 -14.74 -12.65 -18.54
C ALA A 480 -13.75 -12.97 -17.42
N ALA A 481 -13.31 -14.23 -17.33
CA ALA A 481 -12.36 -14.68 -16.32
C ALA A 481 -10.90 -14.23 -16.59
N ASN A 482 -10.60 -13.66 -17.76
CA ASN A 482 -9.28 -13.12 -18.06
C ASN A 482 -9.19 -11.66 -17.63
N TYR A 483 -8.01 -11.28 -17.17
CA TYR A 483 -7.67 -9.88 -16.94
C TYR A 483 -6.42 -9.53 -17.76
N ASP A 484 -6.67 -8.83 -18.88
CA ASP A 484 -5.66 -8.36 -19.82
C ASP A 484 -5.89 -6.87 -20.11
N PRO A 485 -5.30 -5.97 -19.30
CA PRO A 485 -5.51 -4.54 -19.46
C PRO A 485 -4.82 -4.03 -20.72
N PRO A 486 -5.49 -3.22 -21.56
CA PRO A 486 -4.86 -2.57 -22.70
C PRO A 486 -3.95 -1.40 -22.27
N ARG A 487 -3.02 -1.03 -23.15
CA ARG A 487 -2.21 0.18 -23.00
C ARG A 487 -3.10 1.42 -23.08
N ALA A 488 -2.83 2.41 -22.23
CA ALA A 488 -3.48 3.71 -22.27
C ALA A 488 -2.96 4.55 -23.45
N SER A 489 -3.64 5.66 -23.73
CA SER A 489 -3.21 6.63 -24.76
C SER A 489 -2.08 7.56 -24.30
N GLY A 490 -1.66 7.48 -23.04
CA GLY A 490 -0.68 8.39 -22.43
C GLY A 490 0.05 7.77 -21.25
N SER A 491 1.00 8.54 -20.70
CA SER A 491 1.69 8.20 -19.45
C SER A 491 0.72 8.18 -18.27
N LEU A 492 1.16 7.63 -17.15
CA LEU A 492 0.38 7.60 -15.90
C LEU A 492 -0.18 8.99 -15.53
N GLU A 493 0.69 10.00 -15.53
CA GLU A 493 0.35 11.38 -15.18
C GLU A 493 -0.73 11.93 -16.11
N THR A 494 -0.59 11.71 -17.42
CA THR A 494 -1.57 12.21 -18.39
C THR A 494 -2.95 11.56 -18.22
N VAL A 495 -2.97 10.26 -17.92
CA VAL A 495 -4.23 9.54 -17.68
C VAL A 495 -4.87 10.02 -16.38
N VAL A 496 -4.10 10.16 -15.30
CA VAL A 496 -4.59 10.69 -14.01
C VAL A 496 -5.09 12.13 -14.17
N ASP A 497 -4.34 13.03 -14.81
CA ASP A 497 -4.76 14.41 -15.09
C ASP A 497 -6.13 14.45 -15.80
N ASN A 498 -6.34 13.59 -16.80
CA ASN A 498 -7.60 13.50 -17.51
C ASN A 498 -8.75 13.03 -16.58
N GLN A 499 -8.49 12.05 -15.71
CA GLN A 499 -9.50 11.59 -14.74
C GLN A 499 -9.85 12.67 -13.72
N ILE A 500 -8.84 13.41 -13.25
CA ILE A 500 -9.02 14.58 -12.37
C ILE A 500 -9.88 15.65 -13.03
N ALA A 501 -9.74 15.88 -14.35
CA ALA A 501 -10.60 16.82 -15.06
C ALA A 501 -12.08 16.39 -15.07
N TRP A 502 -12.37 15.10 -15.24
CA TRP A 502 -13.75 14.58 -15.23
C TRP A 502 -14.42 14.73 -13.86
N ILE A 503 -13.73 14.37 -12.78
CA ILE A 503 -14.30 14.56 -11.43
C ILE A 503 -14.36 16.04 -11.05
N THR A 504 -13.44 16.88 -11.55
CA THR A 504 -13.54 18.33 -11.38
C THR A 504 -14.79 18.89 -12.05
N ALA A 505 -15.13 18.42 -13.26
CA ALA A 505 -16.38 18.80 -13.94
C ALA A 505 -17.63 18.40 -13.14
N TRP A 506 -17.62 17.21 -12.54
CA TRP A 506 -18.67 16.77 -11.60
C TRP A 506 -18.78 17.68 -10.38
N ARG A 507 -17.66 18.03 -9.74
CA ARG A 507 -17.62 18.94 -8.59
C ARG A 507 -18.05 20.37 -8.94
N ILE A 508 -17.75 20.87 -10.14
CA ILE A 508 -18.23 22.20 -10.58
C ILE A 508 -19.75 22.28 -10.48
N ASP A 509 -20.47 21.26 -10.94
CA ASP A 509 -21.92 21.25 -10.82
C ASP A 509 -22.39 20.95 -9.39
N ARG A 510 -22.03 19.78 -8.86
CA ARG A 510 -22.52 19.32 -7.55
C ARG A 510 -22.10 20.24 -6.42
N TYR A 511 -20.83 20.62 -6.38
CA TYR A 511 -20.28 21.41 -5.28
C TYR A 511 -20.39 22.91 -5.54
N ALA A 512 -19.82 23.43 -6.62
CA ALA A 512 -19.73 24.89 -6.82
C ALA A 512 -21.08 25.55 -7.14
N LYS A 513 -21.96 24.90 -7.93
CA LYS A 513 -23.33 25.39 -8.15
C LYS A 513 -24.31 24.99 -7.04
N GLY A 514 -23.89 24.12 -6.12
CA GLY A 514 -24.69 23.70 -4.97
C GLY A 514 -25.78 22.67 -5.28
N THR A 515 -25.76 22.00 -6.44
CA THR A 515 -26.77 20.97 -6.78
C THR A 515 -26.64 19.69 -5.94
N LEU A 516 -25.54 19.55 -5.17
CA LEU A 516 -25.29 18.47 -4.20
C LEU A 516 -26.49 18.24 -3.27
N VAL A 517 -27.07 19.31 -2.71
CA VAL A 517 -28.11 19.20 -1.67
C VAL A 517 -29.42 18.58 -2.19
N GLU A 518 -29.59 18.58 -3.50
CA GLU A 518 -30.75 17.99 -4.17
C GLU A 518 -30.57 16.49 -4.40
N GLN A 519 -29.32 16.00 -4.38
CA GLN A 519 -28.98 14.62 -4.72
C GLN A 519 -29.33 13.63 -3.62
N ARG A 520 -29.67 12.41 -4.05
CA ARG A 520 -30.03 11.33 -3.14
C ARG A 520 -28.86 10.91 -2.25
N PHE A 521 -27.67 10.71 -2.82
CA PHE A 521 -26.50 10.29 -2.02
C PHE A 521 -26.21 11.27 -0.86
N TYR A 522 -26.35 12.57 -1.09
CA TYR A 522 -26.16 13.56 -0.02
C TYR A 522 -27.23 13.47 1.07
N LYS A 523 -28.49 13.29 0.68
CA LYS A 523 -29.62 13.14 1.61
C LYS A 523 -29.52 11.85 2.43
N ASP A 524 -29.02 10.79 1.81
CA ASP A 524 -28.84 9.47 2.43
C ASP A 524 -27.55 9.40 3.29
N ALA A 525 -26.61 10.35 3.12
CA ALA A 525 -25.40 10.42 3.93
C ALA A 525 -25.71 10.67 5.42
N SER A 526 -24.90 10.06 6.29
CA SER A 526 -25.17 10.00 7.73
C SER A 526 -25.02 11.35 8.45
N VAL A 527 -25.86 11.53 9.47
CA VAL A 527 -25.88 12.66 10.42
C VAL A 527 -25.87 12.21 11.88
N LYS A 528 -25.64 10.91 12.16
CA LYS A 528 -25.83 10.31 13.50
C LYS A 528 -25.05 11.05 14.59
N GLU A 529 -23.81 11.42 14.30
CA GLU A 529 -22.88 12.02 15.26
C GLU A 529 -22.49 13.45 14.86
N ALA A 530 -23.34 14.09 14.05
CA ALA A 530 -23.18 15.48 13.63
C ALA A 530 -23.32 16.47 14.80
N LEU A 531 -24.23 16.17 15.76
CA LEU A 531 -24.46 17.00 16.94
C LEU A 531 -23.38 16.76 18.02
N PRO A 532 -22.84 17.81 18.68
CA PRO A 532 -21.81 17.64 19.70
C PRO A 532 -22.17 16.68 20.85
N ALA A 533 -23.44 16.68 21.28
CA ALA A 533 -23.92 15.78 22.34
C ALA A 533 -23.94 14.31 21.91
N ALA A 534 -24.39 14.02 20.68
CA ALA A 534 -24.40 12.67 20.14
C ALA A 534 -22.97 12.15 19.94
N ARG A 535 -22.08 12.99 19.40
CA ARG A 535 -20.65 12.70 19.24
C ARG A 535 -19.99 12.33 20.57
N LYS A 536 -20.18 13.15 21.60
CA LYS A 536 -19.61 12.90 22.93
C LYS A 536 -20.12 11.59 23.53
N ALA A 537 -21.42 11.30 23.39
CA ALA A 537 -21.99 10.05 23.89
C ALA A 537 -21.40 8.81 23.18
N ALA A 538 -21.18 8.89 21.86
CA ALA A 538 -20.56 7.82 21.09
C ALA A 538 -19.08 7.61 21.48
N GLU A 539 -18.33 8.70 21.70
CA GLU A 539 -16.95 8.66 22.19
C GLU A 539 -16.87 7.99 23.57
N GLU A 540 -17.75 8.35 24.52
CA GLU A 540 -17.83 7.73 25.85
C GLU A 540 -18.13 6.22 25.78
N VAL A 541 -19.00 5.79 24.85
CA VAL A 541 -19.28 4.35 24.61
C VAL A 541 -18.04 3.63 24.10
N ARG A 542 -17.31 4.22 23.15
CA ARG A 542 -16.06 3.67 22.63
C ARG A 542 -15.01 3.56 23.73
N ASP A 543 -14.83 4.61 24.53
CA ASP A 543 -13.83 4.63 25.60
C ASP A 543 -14.11 3.59 26.68
N LYS A 544 -15.39 3.37 27.01
CA LYS A 544 -15.78 2.26 27.90
C LYS A 544 -15.35 0.89 27.34
N LYS A 545 -15.54 0.65 26.04
CA LYS A 545 -15.07 -0.59 25.39
C LYS A 545 -13.55 -0.73 25.45
N GLN A 546 -12.79 0.37 25.30
CA GLN A 546 -11.34 0.34 25.45
C GLN A 546 -10.92 -0.01 26.89
N GLN A 547 -11.63 0.50 27.91
CA GLN A 547 -11.37 0.13 29.30
C GLN A 547 -11.65 -1.36 29.57
N GLU A 548 -12.69 -1.92 28.96
CA GLU A 548 -12.98 -3.35 29.03
C GLU A 548 -11.86 -4.19 28.41
N VAL A 549 -11.29 -3.77 27.27
CA VAL A 549 -10.11 -4.40 26.66
C VAL A 549 -8.89 -4.33 27.60
N ILE A 550 -8.61 -3.17 28.20
CA ILE A 550 -7.48 -3.02 29.13
C ILE A 550 -7.62 -3.97 30.32
N LYS A 551 -8.82 -4.08 30.90
CA LYS A 551 -9.11 -5.02 31.98
C LYS A 551 -8.89 -6.47 31.53
N ALA A 552 -9.40 -6.84 30.37
CA ALA A 552 -9.24 -8.19 29.84
C ALA A 552 -7.75 -8.54 29.59
N ARG A 553 -6.92 -7.59 29.13
CA ARG A 553 -5.47 -7.79 29.02
C ARG A 553 -4.81 -8.08 30.36
N GLN A 554 -5.18 -7.35 31.41
CA GLN A 554 -4.67 -7.60 32.76
C GLN A 554 -5.04 -9.00 33.25
N GLU A 555 -6.27 -9.44 32.99
CA GLU A 555 -6.72 -10.80 33.30
C GLU A 555 -5.97 -11.86 32.48
N GLN A 556 -5.72 -11.62 31.19
CA GLN A 556 -4.90 -12.50 30.34
C GLN A 556 -3.50 -12.66 30.92
N MET A 557 -2.84 -11.56 31.29
CA MET A 557 -1.49 -11.59 31.88
C MET A 557 -1.46 -12.27 33.25
N ALA A 558 -2.47 -12.05 34.10
CA ALA A 558 -2.54 -12.65 35.42
C ALA A 558 -2.75 -14.17 35.39
N ASN A 559 -3.46 -14.67 34.37
CA ASN A 559 -3.79 -16.09 34.21
C ASN A 559 -2.77 -16.87 33.37
N GLN A 560 -1.83 -16.20 32.70
CA GLN A 560 -0.86 -16.85 31.82
C GLN A 560 0.27 -17.50 32.63
N PRO A 561 0.61 -18.78 32.37
CA PRO A 561 1.79 -19.42 32.96
C PRO A 561 3.09 -18.67 32.63
N VAL A 562 4.01 -18.58 33.61
CA VAL A 562 5.26 -17.81 33.48
C VAL A 562 6.13 -18.30 32.32
N ASP A 563 6.17 -19.61 32.09
CA ASP A 563 6.93 -20.27 31.02
C ASP A 563 6.34 -20.03 29.61
N GLN A 564 5.08 -19.58 29.52
CA GLN A 564 4.38 -19.29 28.27
C GLN A 564 4.07 -17.80 28.08
N MET A 565 4.59 -16.94 28.96
CA MET A 565 4.34 -15.49 28.92
C MET A 565 4.81 -14.87 27.60
N ASP A 566 5.97 -15.32 27.12
CA ASP A 566 6.57 -14.87 25.87
C ASP A 566 5.72 -15.21 24.64
N ASP A 567 4.78 -16.16 24.71
CA ASP A 567 3.90 -16.54 23.60
C ASP A 567 2.49 -15.94 23.72
N LEU A 568 2.21 -15.18 24.78
CA LEU A 568 0.90 -14.58 24.99
C LEU A 568 0.60 -13.51 23.93
N VAL A 569 -0.53 -13.68 23.24
CA VAL A 569 -1.11 -12.71 22.30
C VAL A 569 -2.25 -12.01 23.03
N LEU A 570 -2.08 -10.71 23.27
CA LEU A 570 -3.04 -9.90 24.03
C LEU A 570 -4.23 -9.48 23.19
N GLN A 571 -5.35 -9.17 23.85
CA GLN A 571 -6.55 -8.67 23.18
C GLN A 571 -6.25 -7.33 22.46
N PRO A 572 -6.57 -7.21 21.15
CA PRO A 572 -6.41 -5.97 20.39
C PRO A 572 -7.37 -4.88 20.90
N GLY A 573 -6.92 -3.63 20.78
CA GLY A 573 -7.67 -2.43 21.14
C GLY A 573 -8.86 -2.18 20.23
N VAL A 574 -9.75 -1.28 20.66
CA VAL A 574 -10.89 -0.84 19.84
C VAL A 574 -10.50 0.29 18.90
N LYS A 575 -11.17 0.38 17.75
CA LYS A 575 -10.94 1.43 16.74
C LYS A 575 -10.99 2.82 17.37
N ASP A 576 -10.12 3.71 16.89
CA ASP A 576 -10.17 5.13 17.26
C ASP A 576 -11.53 5.73 16.93
N PHE A 577 -11.97 6.65 17.79
CA PHE A 577 -13.27 7.30 17.61
C PHE A 577 -13.21 8.20 16.39
N ASP A 578 -14.05 7.88 15.40
CA ASP A 578 -14.22 8.63 14.17
C ASP A 578 -15.72 8.84 13.94
N PRO A 579 -16.21 10.09 13.99
CA PRO A 579 -17.63 10.36 14.08
C PRO A 579 -18.38 10.11 12.78
N ASP A 580 -19.53 9.44 12.88
CA ASP A 580 -20.46 9.18 11.78
C ASP A 580 -21.26 10.45 11.40
N MET A 581 -20.63 11.32 10.61
CA MET A 581 -21.14 12.64 10.22
C MET A 581 -20.85 12.99 8.76
N ALA A 582 -20.99 12.03 7.86
CA ALA A 582 -20.65 12.17 6.44
C ALA A 582 -21.39 13.31 5.71
N GLN A 583 -22.67 13.57 6.02
CA GLN A 583 -23.44 14.63 5.34
C GLN A 583 -22.88 16.04 5.58
N PRO A 584 -22.68 16.52 6.83
CA PRO A 584 -22.07 17.82 7.07
C PRO A 584 -20.62 17.88 6.55
N GLN A 585 -19.88 16.76 6.61
CA GLN A 585 -18.53 16.67 6.04
C GLN A 585 -18.53 16.92 4.52
N LEU A 586 -19.41 16.28 3.76
CA LEU A 586 -19.57 16.51 2.33
C LEU A 586 -19.98 17.95 2.02
N PHE A 587 -20.89 18.52 2.81
CA PHE A 587 -21.38 19.88 2.61
C PHE A 587 -20.29 20.94 2.77
N GLU A 588 -19.48 20.81 3.83
CA GLU A 588 -18.31 21.66 4.03
C GLU A 588 -17.27 21.47 2.92
N ALA A 589 -17.14 20.26 2.37
CA ALA A 589 -16.21 19.96 1.26
C ALA A 589 -16.65 20.67 -0.01
N ALA A 590 -17.97 20.63 -0.27
CA ALA A 590 -18.59 21.32 -1.38
C ALA A 590 -18.43 22.83 -1.29
N LYS A 591 -18.63 23.40 -0.09
CA LYS A 591 -18.36 24.83 0.16
C LYS A 591 -16.89 25.18 -0.09
N GLU A 592 -15.98 24.30 0.33
CA GLU A 592 -14.57 24.52 0.14
C GLU A 592 -14.20 24.56 -1.34
N PHE A 593 -14.63 23.54 -2.10
CA PHE A 593 -14.46 23.49 -3.55
C PHE A 593 -15.08 24.70 -4.25
N GLY A 594 -16.33 25.05 -3.90
CA GLY A 594 -17.06 26.14 -4.53
C GLY A 594 -16.41 27.49 -4.31
N LYS A 595 -15.89 27.73 -3.11
CA LYS A 595 -15.09 28.94 -2.83
C LYS A 595 -13.79 28.95 -3.62
N ASP A 596 -13.07 27.83 -3.71
CA ASP A 596 -11.81 27.76 -4.47
C ASP A 596 -12.03 27.97 -5.97
N TYR A 597 -13.14 27.47 -6.50
CA TYR A 597 -13.51 27.60 -7.91
C TYR A 597 -13.89 29.05 -8.29
N HIS A 598 -14.60 29.78 -7.42
CA HIS A 598 -15.05 31.15 -7.68
C HIS A 598 -14.03 32.22 -7.31
N ASP A 599 -13.43 32.12 -6.13
CA ASP A 599 -12.58 33.17 -5.54
C ASP A 599 -11.10 32.99 -5.94
N GLY A 600 -10.76 31.86 -6.57
CA GLY A 600 -9.40 31.48 -6.91
C GLY A 600 -8.72 30.64 -5.83
N TYR A 601 -7.52 30.19 -6.17
CA TYR A 601 -6.71 29.35 -5.31
C TYR A 601 -6.36 30.04 -3.97
N ARG A 602 -6.62 29.34 -2.85
CA ARG A 602 -6.31 29.85 -1.51
C ARG A 602 -4.85 29.65 -1.17
N ILE A 603 -4.21 30.72 -0.72
CA ILE A 603 -3.06 30.64 0.19
C ILE A 603 -3.59 31.07 1.56
N PRO A 604 -3.47 30.26 2.62
CA PRO A 604 -3.98 30.61 3.94
C PRO A 604 -3.54 32.01 4.38
N GLU A 605 -4.49 32.88 4.78
CA GLU A 605 -4.19 34.24 5.26
C GLU A 605 -3.39 34.23 6.57
N ASN A 606 -3.57 33.17 7.37
CA ASN A 606 -2.76 32.87 8.55
C ASN A 606 -1.67 31.86 8.15
N LEU A 607 -0.45 32.32 7.93
CA LEU A 607 0.67 31.41 7.73
C LEU A 607 0.96 30.69 9.04
N ALA A 608 0.72 29.38 9.07
CA ALA A 608 0.92 28.56 10.26
C ALA A 608 2.40 28.51 10.66
N GLN A 609 2.67 28.56 11.96
CA GLN A 609 3.95 28.15 12.53
C GLN A 609 3.86 26.65 12.85
N ALA A 610 4.65 25.83 12.16
CA ALA A 610 4.78 24.42 12.50
C ALA A 610 5.94 24.24 13.47
N VAL A 611 5.67 23.68 14.65
CA VAL A 611 6.70 23.37 15.65
C VAL A 611 7.20 21.95 15.42
N LEU A 612 8.49 21.80 15.14
CA LEU A 612 9.18 20.51 15.12
C LEU A 612 9.81 20.27 16.49
N ASP A 613 9.16 19.41 17.29
CA ASP A 613 9.59 19.03 18.64
C ASP A 613 10.86 18.16 18.60
N THR A 614 12.03 18.81 18.53
CA THR A 614 13.35 18.19 18.31
C THR A 614 13.42 17.55 16.92
N VAL A 615 14.46 17.81 16.12
CA VAL A 615 14.53 17.35 14.72
C VAL A 615 14.74 15.82 14.66
N LEU A 616 13.68 15.06 14.96
CA LEU A 616 13.64 13.60 15.07
C LEU A 616 12.92 12.96 13.88
N GLN A 617 12.37 13.78 12.98
CA GLN A 617 11.72 13.30 11.76
C GLN A 617 12.76 13.15 10.64
N PRO A 618 12.83 11.98 9.97
CA PRO A 618 13.92 11.68 9.06
C PRO A 618 13.86 12.48 7.75
N MET A 619 12.70 12.74 7.15
CA MET A 619 12.63 13.49 5.89
C MET A 619 11.39 14.40 5.79
N ILE A 620 11.58 15.62 5.33
CA ILE A 620 10.54 16.65 5.16
C ILE A 620 10.92 17.46 3.93
N PHE A 621 9.99 17.61 2.98
CA PHE A 621 10.15 18.45 1.79
C PHE A 621 9.12 19.57 1.79
N VAL A 622 9.37 20.63 1.04
CA VAL A 622 8.44 21.73 0.76
C VAL A 622 8.03 21.62 -0.70
N LEU A 623 6.75 21.82 -0.98
CA LEU A 623 6.22 21.83 -2.35
C LEU A 623 6.61 23.10 -3.09
N ASN A 624 6.91 22.98 -4.39
CA ASN A 624 7.09 24.15 -5.24
C ASN A 624 5.76 24.89 -5.41
N THR A 625 5.64 26.06 -4.78
CA THR A 625 4.42 26.87 -4.88
C THR A 625 4.26 27.58 -6.22
N ASP A 626 5.30 27.59 -7.06
CA ASP A 626 5.27 28.26 -8.36
C ASP A 626 4.47 27.47 -9.41
N ASP A 627 4.32 26.15 -9.24
CA ASP A 627 3.57 25.26 -10.15
C ASP A 627 2.06 25.27 -9.84
N GLU A 628 1.67 25.56 -8.60
CA GLU A 628 0.27 25.51 -8.13
C GLU A 628 -0.69 26.41 -8.92
N PRO A 629 -0.35 27.67 -9.28
CA PRO A 629 -1.22 28.50 -10.11
C PRO A 629 -1.42 27.96 -11.52
N GLN A 630 -0.47 27.18 -12.05
CA GLN A 630 -0.62 26.54 -13.36
C GLN A 630 -1.52 25.31 -13.26
N GLU A 631 -1.31 24.46 -12.25
CA GLU A 631 -2.20 23.32 -11.97
C GLU A 631 -3.65 23.78 -11.81
N TYR A 632 -3.89 24.77 -10.94
CA TYR A 632 -5.22 25.34 -10.73
C TYR A 632 -5.88 25.79 -12.04
N ARG A 633 -5.17 26.58 -12.85
CA ARG A 633 -5.70 27.11 -14.12
C ARG A 633 -6.04 26.00 -15.10
N ARG A 634 -5.16 25.00 -15.21
CA ARG A 634 -5.36 23.85 -16.10
C ARG A 634 -6.56 23.02 -15.65
N MET A 635 -6.60 22.62 -14.37
CA MET A 635 -7.70 21.83 -13.82
C MET A 635 -9.05 22.54 -13.94
N LYS A 636 -9.09 23.85 -13.66
CA LYS A 636 -10.32 24.63 -13.81
C LYS A 636 -10.77 24.67 -15.28
N ALA A 637 -9.88 25.00 -16.21
CA ALA A 637 -10.22 25.05 -17.64
C ALA A 637 -10.67 23.69 -18.18
N ASP A 638 -9.95 22.62 -17.80
CA ASP A 638 -10.25 21.25 -18.20
C ASP A 638 -11.57 20.74 -17.61
N GLY A 639 -11.87 21.11 -16.35
CA GLY A 639 -13.15 20.84 -15.72
C GLY A 639 -14.29 21.59 -16.40
N ASP A 640 -14.15 22.91 -16.58
CA ASP A 640 -15.15 23.78 -17.24
C ASP A 640 -15.52 23.26 -18.63
N ALA A 641 -14.53 22.80 -19.42
CA ALA A 641 -14.75 22.24 -20.75
C ALA A 641 -15.60 20.96 -20.76
N ARG A 642 -15.65 20.21 -19.65
CA ARG A 642 -16.36 18.93 -19.53
C ARG A 642 -17.71 19.03 -18.82
N VAL A 643 -18.04 20.15 -18.18
CA VAL A 643 -19.31 20.31 -17.43
C VAL A 643 -20.52 20.05 -18.32
N ALA A 644 -20.57 20.65 -19.52
CA ALA A 644 -21.72 20.52 -20.42
C ALA A 644 -21.93 19.09 -20.96
N ILE A 645 -20.89 18.24 -20.89
CA ILE A 645 -20.97 16.83 -21.29
C ILE A 645 -21.72 16.04 -20.20
N LEU A 646 -21.33 16.22 -18.93
CA LEU A 646 -21.97 15.54 -17.79
C LEU A 646 -23.34 16.13 -17.46
N PHE A 647 -23.49 17.46 -17.59
CA PHE A 647 -24.67 18.24 -17.23
C PHE A 647 -25.17 19.06 -18.44
N PRO A 648 -25.92 18.43 -19.36
CA PRO A 648 -26.40 19.09 -20.56
C PRO A 648 -27.47 20.16 -20.21
N ALA A 649 -27.55 21.21 -21.02
CA ALA A 649 -28.51 22.30 -20.83
C ALA A 649 -30.00 21.85 -20.88
N ALA A 650 -30.28 20.73 -21.54
CA ALA A 650 -31.61 20.11 -21.57
C ALA A 650 -31.98 19.37 -20.26
N GLY A 651 -31.08 19.35 -19.27
CA GLY A 651 -31.26 18.71 -17.98
C GLY A 651 -30.72 17.27 -17.92
N GLU A 652 -30.44 16.79 -16.71
CA GLU A 652 -29.81 15.49 -16.45
C GLU A 652 -30.56 14.29 -17.04
N ALA A 653 -31.90 14.38 -17.12
CA ALA A 653 -32.74 13.34 -17.73
C ALA A 653 -32.46 13.15 -19.23
N SER A 654 -31.97 14.18 -19.93
CA SER A 654 -31.72 14.14 -21.37
C SER A 654 -30.57 13.21 -21.78
N ASN A 655 -29.64 12.91 -20.87
CA ASN A 655 -28.50 12.02 -21.12
C ASN A 655 -28.37 10.89 -20.09
N ALA A 656 -29.39 10.63 -19.26
CA ALA A 656 -29.31 9.70 -18.14
C ALA A 656 -28.82 8.29 -18.52
N GLU A 657 -29.32 7.76 -19.64
CA GLU A 657 -28.95 6.43 -20.18
C GLU A 657 -27.74 6.46 -21.12
N GLN A 658 -27.18 7.65 -21.41
CA GLN A 658 -26.00 7.80 -22.24
C GLN A 658 -24.73 7.65 -21.38
N PRO A 659 -23.55 7.37 -21.97
CA PRO A 659 -22.31 7.21 -21.20
C PRO A 659 -22.03 8.37 -20.24
N ALA A 660 -22.30 9.61 -20.64
CA ALA A 660 -22.16 10.78 -19.77
C ALA A 660 -23.09 10.80 -18.55
N GLY A 661 -24.35 10.36 -18.69
CA GLY A 661 -25.28 10.24 -17.56
C GLY A 661 -24.90 9.10 -16.62
N LEU A 662 -24.43 7.97 -17.16
CA LEU A 662 -23.93 6.84 -16.37
C LEU A 662 -22.64 7.18 -15.60
N VAL A 663 -21.74 7.96 -16.21
CA VAL A 663 -20.54 8.48 -15.53
C VAL A 663 -20.90 9.48 -14.44
N ARG A 664 -21.86 10.37 -14.69
CA ARG A 664 -22.41 11.25 -13.64
C ARG A 664 -22.95 10.41 -12.47
N ALA A 665 -23.71 9.36 -12.76
CA ALA A 665 -24.26 8.47 -11.73
C ALA A 665 -23.16 7.68 -10.99
N LEU A 666 -22.07 7.29 -11.66
CA LEU A 666 -20.89 6.69 -11.01
C LEU A 666 -20.29 7.64 -9.97
N PHE A 667 -20.13 8.92 -10.31
CA PHE A 667 -19.62 9.91 -9.36
C PHE A 667 -20.61 10.21 -8.22
N ASP A 668 -21.91 10.28 -8.53
CA ASP A 668 -22.95 10.51 -7.53
C ASP A 668 -23.06 9.35 -6.54
N ASP A 669 -23.02 8.10 -6.99
CA ASP A 669 -23.42 6.97 -6.15
C ASP A 669 -22.28 5.99 -5.82
N GLN A 670 -21.11 6.05 -6.46
CA GLN A 670 -20.03 5.07 -6.23
C GLN A 670 -18.71 5.69 -5.79
N VAL A 671 -18.33 6.84 -6.35
CA VAL A 671 -17.06 7.49 -6.02
C VAL A 671 -17.20 8.27 -4.71
N HIS A 672 -16.40 7.90 -3.72
CA HIS A 672 -16.32 8.59 -2.45
C HIS A 672 -15.53 9.91 -2.60
N ASP A 673 -15.63 10.79 -1.61
CA ASP A 673 -14.79 11.96 -1.45
C ASP A 673 -13.89 11.79 -0.22
N SER A 674 -12.70 11.26 -0.45
CA SER A 674 -11.75 10.97 0.63
C SER A 674 -11.29 12.23 1.37
N ARG A 675 -11.37 13.40 0.73
CA ARG A 675 -11.00 14.71 1.31
C ARG A 675 -12.10 15.30 2.20
N ALA A 676 -13.36 14.90 2.00
CA ALA A 676 -14.46 15.31 2.88
C ALA A 676 -14.33 14.73 4.29
N TRP A 677 -13.76 13.52 4.40
CA TRP A 677 -13.72 12.72 5.62
C TRP A 677 -12.37 12.76 6.35
N PHE A 678 -11.25 12.63 5.63
CA PHE A 678 -9.97 12.22 6.22
C PHE A 678 -9.48 13.10 7.38
N MET A 679 -9.32 12.48 8.56
CA MET A 679 -8.78 13.05 9.81
C MET A 679 -9.49 14.30 10.36
N HIS A 680 -10.69 14.63 9.88
CA HIS A 680 -11.41 15.85 10.28
C HIS A 680 -11.66 15.91 11.80
N ALA A 681 -12.05 14.78 12.40
CA ALA A 681 -12.33 14.71 13.84
C ALA A 681 -11.08 14.83 14.71
N VAL A 682 -9.95 14.32 14.23
CA VAL A 682 -8.69 14.33 14.96
C VAL A 682 -8.00 15.69 14.87
N LEU A 683 -8.09 16.36 13.72
CA LEU A 683 -7.34 17.59 13.45
C LEU A 683 -8.17 18.87 13.63
N SER A 684 -9.48 18.75 13.88
CA SER A 684 -10.43 19.88 13.90
C SER A 684 -10.36 20.79 12.66
N SER A 685 -9.75 20.30 11.57
CA SER A 685 -9.52 21.00 10.31
C SER A 685 -9.28 19.97 9.20
N ARG A 686 -9.59 20.35 7.95
CA ARG A 686 -9.21 19.60 6.74
C ARG A 686 -7.83 20.08 6.32
N GLU A 687 -6.98 19.18 5.81
CA GLU A 687 -5.59 19.43 5.38
C GLU A 687 -5.35 20.92 5.04
N MET A 688 -4.77 21.71 5.96
CA MET A 688 -4.80 23.19 5.90
C MET A 688 -4.18 23.80 4.64
N TRP A 689 -3.36 23.02 3.95
CA TRP A 689 -2.62 23.38 2.74
C TRP A 689 -3.02 22.52 1.53
N GLY A 690 -3.92 21.55 1.71
CA GLY A 690 -4.48 20.73 0.65
C GLY A 690 -5.64 21.43 -0.04
N GLY A 691 -5.91 21.06 -1.28
CA GLY A 691 -7.01 21.62 -2.06
C GLY A 691 -7.48 20.66 -3.14
N TYR A 692 -8.70 20.84 -3.63
CA TYR A 692 -9.20 20.08 -4.78
C TYR A 692 -8.55 20.47 -6.11
N PHE A 693 -7.93 21.66 -6.19
CA PHE A 693 -7.27 22.18 -7.38
C PHE A 693 -5.76 21.94 -7.36
N ARG A 694 -5.36 20.70 -7.06
CA ARG A 694 -3.98 20.21 -7.14
C ARG A 694 -3.98 18.81 -7.72
N TYR A 695 -3.00 18.51 -8.58
CA TYR A 695 -2.79 17.13 -9.03
C TYR A 695 -2.20 16.27 -7.92
N ARG A 696 -2.45 14.96 -7.98
CA ARG A 696 -1.83 14.00 -7.07
C ARG A 696 -0.32 14.01 -7.26
N MET A 697 0.42 13.92 -6.15
CA MET A 697 1.86 13.70 -6.20
C MET A 697 2.14 12.24 -6.53
N ILE A 698 3.07 12.01 -7.45
CA ILE A 698 3.42 10.69 -7.96
C ILE A 698 4.94 10.55 -7.97
N TYR A 699 5.44 9.55 -7.24
CA TYR A 699 6.85 9.17 -7.20
C TYR A 699 7.17 8.06 -8.21
N PHE A 700 8.34 8.15 -8.84
CA PHE A 700 8.90 7.19 -9.79
C PHE A 700 10.30 6.81 -9.33
N SER A 701 10.39 5.91 -8.36
CA SER A 701 11.64 5.68 -7.61
C SER A 701 12.14 6.96 -6.95
N ASP A 702 13.25 7.52 -7.42
CA ASP A 702 13.91 8.73 -6.90
C ASP A 702 13.38 10.04 -7.51
N GLN A 703 12.47 9.95 -8.47
CA GLN A 703 11.84 11.09 -9.13
C GLN A 703 10.41 11.36 -8.65
N CYS A 704 9.92 12.57 -8.87
CA CYS A 704 8.56 12.99 -8.60
C CYS A 704 8.00 13.80 -9.77
N ASN A 705 6.70 13.65 -10.06
CA ASN A 705 6.00 14.47 -11.05
C ASN A 705 5.90 15.96 -10.67
N LYS A 706 6.23 16.30 -9.41
CA LYS A 706 6.25 17.67 -8.88
C LYS A 706 7.65 18.05 -8.43
N SER A 707 7.96 19.34 -8.55
CA SER A 707 9.20 19.89 -8.04
C SER A 707 9.14 20.08 -6.52
N LEU A 708 10.11 19.53 -5.79
CA LEU A 708 10.18 19.52 -4.33
C LEU A 708 11.51 20.12 -3.85
N SER A 709 11.49 20.85 -2.74
CA SER A 709 12.68 21.34 -2.04
C SER A 709 12.86 20.56 -0.74
N PRO A 710 14.03 19.99 -0.41
CA PRO A 710 14.23 19.37 0.88
C PRO A 710 14.27 20.40 2.01
N LEU A 711 13.78 20.01 3.18
CA LEU A 711 13.77 20.84 4.39
C LEU A 711 14.44 20.14 5.56
N VAL A 712 14.10 18.88 5.82
CA VAL A 712 14.79 18.03 6.80
C VAL A 712 15.21 16.74 6.10
N ILE A 713 16.46 16.29 6.28
CA ILE A 713 16.96 14.99 5.82
C ILE A 713 17.83 14.36 6.90
N ALA A 714 17.57 13.10 7.22
CA ALA A 714 18.21 12.33 8.29
C ALA A 714 18.22 13.07 9.65
N GLY A 715 17.13 13.76 9.99
CA GLY A 715 17.04 14.55 11.22
C GLY A 715 17.89 15.84 11.22
N ASN A 716 18.49 16.23 10.08
CA ASN A 716 19.20 17.49 9.94
C ASN A 716 18.40 18.48 9.10
N LEU A 717 18.39 19.74 9.53
CA LEU A 717 17.79 20.85 8.80
C LEU A 717 18.69 21.23 7.62
N VAL A 718 18.19 21.09 6.39
CA VAL A 718 19.01 21.25 5.18
C VAL A 718 19.36 22.72 4.98
N GLY A 719 20.66 23.03 4.95
CA GLY A 719 21.16 24.40 4.73
C GLY A 719 21.23 25.29 5.97
N PHE A 720 20.98 24.76 7.17
CA PHE A 720 21.04 25.50 8.44
C PHE A 720 21.89 24.78 9.49
N ALA A 721 22.36 25.51 10.51
CA ALA A 721 23.09 24.90 11.63
C ALA A 721 22.17 24.02 12.51
N THR A 722 22.62 22.81 12.87
CA THR A 722 21.86 21.84 13.70
C THR A 722 21.70 22.31 15.15
N LEU A 723 20.50 22.15 15.74
CA LEU A 723 20.18 22.53 17.13
C LEU A 723 19.62 21.38 17.96
N THR A 724 19.76 21.48 19.28
CA THR A 724 19.28 20.52 20.28
C THR A 724 17.87 20.80 20.82
N THR A 725 17.28 21.96 20.50
CA THR A 725 16.13 22.55 21.22
C THR A 725 14.82 22.59 20.42
N GLY A 726 14.80 22.01 19.22
CA GLY A 726 13.65 22.05 18.29
C GLY A 726 13.59 23.34 17.46
N VAL A 727 12.85 23.30 16.37
CA VAL A 727 12.74 24.41 15.41
C VAL A 727 11.29 24.76 15.12
N VAL A 728 11.04 26.03 14.80
CA VAL A 728 9.74 26.50 14.31
C VAL A 728 9.89 26.86 12.85
N LEU A 729 9.08 26.24 11.99
CA LEU A 729 8.98 26.59 10.59
C LEU A 729 7.91 27.67 10.45
N SER A 730 8.34 28.85 10.04
CA SER A 730 7.49 30.00 9.76
C SER A 730 7.41 30.21 8.27
N PHE A 731 6.22 30.08 7.69
CA PHE A 731 6.01 30.32 6.28
C PHE A 731 5.64 31.80 6.08
N LYS A 732 6.20 32.46 5.09
CA LYS A 732 5.89 33.86 4.73
C LYS A 732 5.49 33.96 3.27
N GLN A 733 4.51 34.79 2.97
CA GLN A 733 4.11 35.06 1.59
C GLN A 733 4.97 36.18 1.01
N LYS A 734 5.57 35.96 -0.16
CA LYS A 734 6.27 36.97 -0.94
C LYS A 734 5.38 37.42 -2.10
N SER A 735 4.99 38.69 -2.10
CA SER A 735 4.35 39.33 -3.26
C SER A 735 5.43 39.67 -4.28
N LEU A 736 5.42 39.01 -5.44
CA LEU A 736 6.24 39.45 -6.58
C LEU A 736 5.54 40.63 -7.27
N SER A 737 5.89 41.85 -6.89
CA SER A 737 5.46 43.08 -7.56
C SER A 737 6.28 43.31 -8.84
N GLY A 738 6.03 42.51 -9.88
CA GLY A 738 6.57 42.68 -11.22
C GLY A 738 5.60 43.43 -12.13
N LYS A 739 6.00 44.59 -12.65
CA LYS A 739 5.28 45.35 -13.69
C LYS A 739 5.17 44.50 -14.98
N LEU A 740 4.08 43.78 -15.16
CA LEU A 740 3.57 43.39 -16.48
C LEU A 740 2.37 44.28 -16.79
N VAL A 741 2.64 45.33 -17.55
CA VAL A 741 1.67 46.33 -18.01
C VAL A 741 0.75 45.67 -19.03
N GLY A 742 -0.54 45.61 -18.69
CA GLY A 742 -1.63 45.46 -19.67
C GLY A 742 -2.28 44.08 -19.75
N LEU A 743 -3.06 43.70 -18.74
CA LEU A 743 -4.28 42.87 -18.86
C LEU A 743 -4.93 42.78 -17.47
N ALA A 744 -6.16 43.27 -17.36
CA ALA A 744 -6.92 43.25 -16.11
C ALA A 744 -7.35 41.80 -15.77
N ALA A 745 -7.26 41.47 -14.47
CA ALA A 745 -7.77 40.26 -13.81
C ALA A 745 -7.02 38.92 -14.04
N THR A 746 -5.80 38.80 -13.52
CA THR A 746 -5.21 37.50 -13.15
C THR A 746 -4.34 37.65 -11.91
N GLY A 747 -4.55 36.78 -10.90
CA GLY A 747 -3.98 36.87 -9.56
C GLY A 747 -2.45 37.07 -9.54
N ALA A 748 -2.00 37.88 -8.59
CA ALA A 748 -0.57 38.10 -8.33
C ALA A 748 0.12 36.76 -8.04
N VAL A 749 1.20 36.47 -8.76
CA VAL A 749 2.12 35.36 -8.45
C VAL A 749 2.69 35.62 -7.06
N ARG A 750 2.36 34.75 -6.10
CA ARG A 750 2.72 34.86 -4.68
C ARG A 750 3.48 33.58 -4.32
N SER A 751 4.76 33.68 -3.98
CA SER A 751 5.59 32.54 -3.57
C SER A 751 5.68 32.42 -2.04
N LEU A 752 5.95 31.22 -1.54
CA LEU A 752 6.05 30.92 -0.12
C LEU A 752 7.54 30.86 0.29
N GLN A 753 7.97 31.71 1.22
CA GLN A 753 9.30 31.67 1.82
C GLN A 753 9.24 30.93 3.15
N VAL A 754 10.12 29.94 3.35
CA VAL A 754 10.25 29.23 4.64
C VAL A 754 11.36 29.89 5.46
N GLU A 755 11.01 30.44 6.60
CA GLU A 755 11.95 30.86 7.64
C GLU A 755 12.03 29.79 8.71
N VAL A 756 13.25 29.44 9.11
CA VAL A 756 13.46 28.49 10.21
C VAL A 756 13.93 29.25 11.44
N LEU A 757 13.16 29.15 12.51
CA LEU A 757 13.38 29.88 13.76
C LEU A 757 13.78 28.89 14.87
N ASP A 758 14.68 29.30 15.77
CA ASP A 758 14.94 28.55 17.00
C ASP A 758 13.70 28.60 17.91
N ARG A 759 13.28 27.45 18.44
CA ARG A 759 12.05 27.34 19.23
C ARG A 759 12.07 28.16 20.52
N LEU A 760 13.22 28.24 21.20
CA LEU A 760 13.33 28.89 22.50
C LEU A 760 13.43 30.40 22.39
N THR A 761 14.19 30.89 21.41
CA THR A 761 14.49 32.30 21.22
C THR A 761 13.56 32.98 20.22
N GLY A 762 12.92 32.23 19.32
CA GLY A 762 12.08 32.75 18.24
C GLY A 762 12.87 33.48 17.15
N LEU A 763 14.20 33.41 17.15
CA LEU A 763 15.07 34.10 16.20
C LEU A 763 15.39 33.22 14.97
N PRO A 764 15.59 33.81 13.77
CA PRO A 764 15.99 33.06 12.58
C PRO A 764 17.34 32.35 12.76
N LEU A 765 17.42 31.11 12.27
CA LEU A 765 18.66 30.35 12.25
C LEU A 765 19.61 30.87 11.16
N PRO A 766 20.93 30.91 11.44
CA PRO A 766 21.91 31.26 10.42
C PRO A 766 21.95 30.18 9.33
N GLU A 767 21.81 30.61 8.08
CA GLU A 767 22.02 29.76 6.92
C GLU A 767 23.51 29.44 6.75
N LEU A 768 23.81 28.19 6.43
CA LEU A 768 25.17 27.76 6.11
C LEU A 768 25.53 28.17 4.67
N PRO A 769 26.82 28.46 4.37
CA PRO A 769 27.25 28.75 3.01
C PRO A 769 26.84 27.63 2.04
N GLY A 770 26.15 27.98 0.94
CA GLY A 770 25.62 27.01 -0.04
C GLY A 770 24.30 26.34 0.36
N GLY A 771 23.72 26.67 1.52
CA GLY A 771 22.46 26.10 2.01
C GLY A 771 21.23 26.37 1.13
N GLU A 772 21.24 27.44 0.34
CA GLU A 772 20.20 27.74 -0.65
C GLU A 772 20.24 26.77 -1.84
N GLN A 773 21.43 26.37 -2.30
CA GLN A 773 21.60 25.39 -3.38
C GLN A 773 21.15 23.99 -2.96
N LEU A 774 21.39 23.62 -1.71
CA LEU A 774 20.91 22.34 -1.15
C LEU A 774 19.38 22.27 -1.02
N ARG A 775 18.71 23.43 -1.02
CA ARG A 775 17.25 23.58 -0.99
C ARG A 775 16.68 23.99 -2.34
N ALA A 776 17.43 23.81 -3.43
CA ALA A 776 16.89 24.04 -4.76
C ALA A 776 15.75 23.07 -5.04
N PHE A 777 14.67 23.59 -5.64
CA PHE A 777 13.56 22.76 -6.10
C PHE A 777 14.01 21.80 -7.20
N THR A 778 13.66 20.53 -7.06
CA THR A 778 14.03 19.46 -7.99
C THR A 778 12.90 18.46 -8.20
N THR A 779 12.84 17.85 -9.38
CA THR A 779 11.99 16.68 -9.68
C THR A 779 12.67 15.36 -9.33
N GLU A 780 13.88 15.40 -8.76
CA GLU A 780 14.68 14.24 -8.32
C GLU A 780 14.89 14.25 -6.79
N PRO A 781 13.83 14.28 -5.98
CA PRO A 781 13.95 14.40 -4.53
C PRO A 781 14.72 13.24 -3.88
N GLY A 782 14.64 12.02 -4.45
CA GLY A 782 15.36 10.85 -3.94
C GLY A 782 16.88 10.98 -4.09
N VAL A 783 17.36 11.57 -5.19
CA VAL A 783 18.79 11.82 -5.42
C VAL A 783 19.34 12.77 -4.36
N VAL A 784 18.61 13.85 -4.06
CA VAL A 784 19.02 14.84 -3.06
C VAL A 784 19.05 14.22 -1.66
N VAL A 785 18.06 13.38 -1.34
CA VAL A 785 18.04 12.60 -0.10
C VAL A 785 19.26 11.68 0.03
N ALA A 786 19.55 10.90 -1.02
CA ALA A 786 20.66 9.96 -1.00
C ALA A 786 22.01 10.68 -0.81
N LEU A 787 22.24 11.78 -1.54
CA LEU A 787 23.45 12.59 -1.40
C LEU A 787 23.61 13.17 0.00
N GLN A 788 22.54 13.71 0.57
CA GLN A 788 22.60 14.33 1.89
C GLN A 788 22.81 13.28 3.00
N LYS A 789 22.18 12.09 2.89
CA LYS A 789 22.45 10.98 3.80
C LYS A 789 23.90 10.52 3.73
N ALA A 790 24.47 10.39 2.53
CA ALA A 790 25.88 10.01 2.35
C ALA A 790 26.81 11.02 3.02
N ALA A 791 26.56 12.31 2.85
CA ALA A 791 27.34 13.37 3.50
C ALA A 791 27.23 13.32 5.04
N VAL A 792 26.03 13.10 5.57
CA VAL A 792 25.81 12.96 7.03
C VAL A 792 26.54 11.72 7.56
N ALA A 793 26.48 10.59 6.85
CA ALA A 793 27.16 9.36 7.23
C ALA A 793 28.68 9.54 7.28
N GLU A 794 29.26 10.22 6.29
CA GLU A 794 30.71 10.49 6.23
C GLU A 794 31.17 11.42 7.38
N GLN A 795 30.43 12.48 7.66
CA GLN A 795 30.72 13.37 8.79
C GLN A 795 30.69 12.61 10.11
N GLN A 796 29.72 11.72 10.30
CA GLN A 796 29.61 10.92 11.51
C GLN A 796 30.69 9.85 11.60
N LEU A 797 31.03 9.18 10.51
CA LEU A 797 32.15 8.23 10.47
C LEU A 797 33.45 8.95 10.87
N THR A 798 33.65 10.17 10.41
CA THR A 798 34.79 11.01 10.78
C THR A 798 34.77 11.36 12.27
N ARG A 799 33.62 11.74 12.83
CA ARG A 799 33.46 11.98 14.27
C ARG A 799 33.73 10.72 15.09
N ALA A 800 33.18 9.58 14.70
CA ALA A 800 33.38 8.30 15.36
C ALA A 800 34.86 7.90 15.33
N LYS A 801 35.54 8.04 14.18
CA LYS A 801 36.98 7.83 14.05
C LYS A 801 37.78 8.77 14.95
N SER A 802 37.38 10.04 15.07
CA SER A 802 38.04 11.02 15.94
C SER A 802 37.78 10.82 17.44
N ALA A 803 36.71 10.09 17.79
CA ALA A 803 36.35 9.76 19.17
C ALA A 803 36.99 8.44 19.65
N LEU A 804 37.59 7.66 18.75
CA LEU A 804 38.39 6.49 19.12
C LEU A 804 39.67 6.95 19.83
N PRO A 805 39.95 6.48 21.05
CA PRO A 805 41.19 6.81 21.74
C PRO A 805 42.40 6.32 20.93
N ALA A 806 43.49 7.09 20.90
CA ALA A 806 44.73 6.68 20.23
C ALA A 806 45.25 5.31 20.71
N SER A 807 44.97 4.95 21.97
CA SER A 807 45.30 3.66 22.56
C SER A 807 44.58 2.46 21.92
N TRP A 808 43.45 2.66 21.24
CA TRP A 808 42.74 1.59 20.55
C TRP A 808 43.48 1.17 19.27
N PHE A 809 44.10 2.14 18.57
CA PHE A 809 44.91 1.87 17.38
C PHE A 809 46.21 1.14 17.74
N GLU A 810 46.83 1.50 18.88
CA GLU A 810 48.00 0.80 19.42
C GLU A 810 47.67 -0.64 19.88
N GLN A 811 46.50 -0.87 20.48
CA GLN A 811 46.05 -2.21 20.88
C GLN A 811 45.72 -3.11 19.69
N VAL A 812 45.14 -2.57 18.61
CA VAL A 812 44.87 -3.32 17.39
C VAL A 812 46.17 -3.65 16.64
N GLN A 813 47.14 -2.73 16.58
CA GLN A 813 48.46 -3.03 16.02
C GLN A 813 49.25 -4.04 16.85
N ALA A 814 49.15 -4.00 18.18
CA ALA A 814 49.78 -4.98 19.07
C ALA A 814 49.12 -6.37 19.05
N ALA A 815 47.87 -6.48 18.56
CA ALA A 815 47.17 -7.75 18.39
C ALA A 815 47.40 -8.39 17.00
N ILE A 816 47.95 -7.63 16.05
CA ILE A 816 48.28 -8.07 14.69
C ILE A 816 49.79 -8.37 14.54
N ALA A 817 50.63 -7.88 15.47
CA ALA A 817 52.03 -8.29 15.64
C ALA A 817 52.13 -9.52 16.55
#